data_AF-A0A3N0V7S4-F1
#
_entry.id   AF-A0A3N0V7S4-F1
#
_cell.length_a   1.000
_cell.length_b   1.000
_cell.length_c   1.000
_cell.angle_alpha   90.00
_cell.angle_beta   90.00
_cell.angle_gamma   90.00
#
_symmetry.space_group_name_H-M   'P 1'
#
loop_
_entity.id
_entity.type
_entity.pdbx_description
1 polymer ?
#
loop_
_entity_poly.entity_id
_entity_poly.type
_entity_poly.pdbx_seq_one_letter_code
_entity_poly.pdbx_strand_id
1 'polypeptide(L)'
;MSDPNESLKESADRIKSVADGLADWWRGDETHETNNGTDDLPSPANLLRQLQQQVNEEVGDLNAARAEAVSASMIAVNARDASLLFRGVWATPAAALGNGVQSVVIASATGSDGSYDAVFAGGGGGSGAQGKIVKSGATAVYVPTAVGAGYTTAPTVSAAGLTLTASAVIGPNVNVGELFSSPDPAATNRLQLYRVDAGPVAVKVGTPYASSAQLDELGANSGGVYTYSGVDDLFPVLVDLYGRKLISVSRTHGTVQIRLAEDDPGVAAAATRTLGVALPALWRIEQADNSETVLLADLWGRKLLRLDHVERALYAYGAKVGGGESLTVRAPTPLDPVTAPLRGQIDASIGTGQSLSVGATAQPAISLTQPYANITFGSGPKSSKAGSTGNNNSPGTSSVKPLVEDNLAADGGSNRGETYCSGLANSACDYYAIENGGDPTSLVVFASTAGHGGYRLDELDFGASWSQVWKDHVQQFAARCAGLGKVGRIQAIPYVQGEADSAAPGNYAAYYNRLLAFQADAEAYVQAQVNLDTRRVPFILYQTGSSTITNDGDVVQAQLQLCIDYPDRFRLAGPIYQMPRTDGTHLSAAGYRWMGRQFGRDFKHLVVDRVRSQFIRPVSATIRGAVVLVRFDSLYPLILDHGALASTLNSGFQVRADGSAVAINSVRVVDGRTVRIELSATPSGSAALQVRYALDNLGTGLSINNGGSGNLRDLDPEVWTVGGVDYPMFRLTPHFKMPVTRLA
;
A
#
# COMPACT_ATOMS: atom_id res chain seq x y z
N MET A 1 16.06 21.57 -8.14
CA MET A 1 15.78 21.35 -9.57
C MET A 1 16.80 22.21 -10.29
N SER A 2 17.73 21.60 -11.02
CA SER A 2 18.65 22.31 -11.89
C SER A 2 17.85 23.15 -12.89
N ASP A 3 18.37 24.34 -13.24
CA ASP A 3 17.75 25.20 -14.24
C ASP A 3 17.72 24.43 -15.58
N PRO A 4 16.56 24.28 -16.24
CA PRO A 4 16.47 23.59 -17.54
C PRO A 4 17.41 24.19 -18.60
N ASN A 5 17.77 25.47 -18.46
CA ASN A 5 18.73 26.13 -19.35
C ASN A 5 20.19 25.68 -19.09
N GLU A 6 20.49 25.20 -17.89
CA GLU A 6 21.82 24.73 -17.49
C GLU A 6 22.09 23.33 -18.06
N SER A 7 21.08 22.43 -18.05
CA SER A 7 21.22 21.10 -18.67
C SER A 7 21.28 21.17 -20.20
N LEU A 8 20.51 22.06 -20.83
CA LEU A 8 20.58 22.30 -22.28
C LEU A 8 21.94 22.85 -22.72
N LYS A 9 22.61 23.62 -21.85
CA LYS A 9 23.93 24.19 -22.11
C LYS A 9 25.03 23.13 -21.98
N GLU A 10 24.99 22.29 -20.95
CA GLU A 10 25.92 21.15 -20.80
C GLU A 10 25.79 20.17 -21.97
N SER A 11 24.57 19.92 -22.41
CA SER A 11 24.24 19.13 -23.60
C SER A 11 24.87 19.68 -24.88
N ALA A 12 24.66 20.97 -25.15
CA ALA A 12 25.23 21.64 -26.31
C ALA A 12 26.77 21.64 -26.31
N ASP A 13 27.39 21.79 -25.13
CA ASP A 13 28.85 21.77 -24.98
C ASP A 13 29.44 20.37 -25.26
N ARG A 14 28.72 19.29 -24.93
CA ARG A 14 29.12 17.91 -25.22
C ARG A 14 29.07 17.59 -26.71
N ILE A 15 27.98 17.96 -27.41
CA ILE A 15 27.87 17.79 -28.87
C ILE A 15 28.97 18.60 -29.59
N LYS A 16 29.23 19.83 -29.13
CA LYS A 16 30.25 20.71 -29.73
C LYS A 16 31.64 20.09 -29.65
N SER A 17 32.02 19.53 -28.50
CA SER A 17 33.33 18.89 -28.28
C SER A 17 33.62 17.77 -29.28
N VAL A 18 32.63 16.91 -29.56
CA VAL A 18 32.77 15.80 -30.52
C VAL A 18 32.77 16.30 -31.97
N ALA A 19 31.97 17.32 -32.29
CA ALA A 19 31.98 17.95 -33.60
C ALA A 19 33.32 18.64 -33.92
N ASP A 20 33.94 19.30 -32.93
CA ASP A 20 35.27 19.92 -33.06
C ASP A 20 36.35 18.85 -33.31
N GLY A 21 36.34 17.74 -32.56
CA GLY A 21 37.25 16.60 -32.79
C GLY A 21 37.11 15.96 -34.17
N LEU A 22 35.89 15.92 -34.73
CA LEU A 22 35.65 15.44 -36.10
C LEU A 22 36.21 16.42 -37.15
N ALA A 23 36.08 17.72 -36.89
CA ALA A 23 36.55 18.78 -37.78
C ALA A 23 38.08 18.85 -37.81
N ASP A 24 38.74 18.60 -36.69
CA ASP A 24 40.20 18.63 -36.58
C ASP A 24 40.83 17.38 -37.21
N TRP A 25 40.19 16.21 -37.08
CA TRP A 25 40.54 15.01 -37.83
C TRP A 25 40.41 15.22 -39.35
N TRP A 26 39.33 15.85 -39.82
CA TRP A 26 39.11 16.11 -41.25
C TRP A 26 40.12 17.11 -41.84
N ARG A 27 40.66 18.02 -41.02
CA ARG A 27 41.64 19.02 -41.45
C ARG A 27 43.08 18.50 -41.58
N GLY A 28 43.34 17.24 -41.20
CA GLY A 28 44.65 16.61 -41.38
C GLY A 28 45.77 17.29 -40.58
N ASP A 29 45.49 17.76 -39.37
CA ASP A 29 46.50 18.39 -38.51
C ASP A 29 47.43 17.32 -37.91
N GLU A 30 48.62 17.19 -38.49
CA GLU A 30 49.67 16.23 -38.08
C GLU A 30 50.37 16.63 -36.76
N THR A 31 49.92 17.66 -36.02
CA THR A 31 50.61 18.14 -34.80
C THR A 31 50.18 17.47 -33.49
N HIS A 32 49.40 16.39 -33.51
CA HIS A 32 49.20 15.53 -32.32
C HIS A 32 50.24 14.40 -32.26
N GLU A 33 51.37 14.73 -31.66
CA GLU A 33 52.46 13.81 -31.32
C GLU A 33 51.96 12.71 -30.38
N THR A 34 51.72 11.51 -30.93
CA THR A 34 52.27 10.21 -30.48
C THR A 34 51.45 9.07 -31.08
N ASN A 35 51.68 8.82 -32.38
CA ASN A 35 51.20 7.63 -33.07
C ASN A 35 52.20 6.47 -32.86
N ASN A 36 52.40 6.08 -31.59
CA ASN A 36 53.24 4.94 -31.22
C ASN A 36 52.38 3.86 -30.57
N GLY A 37 51.94 2.91 -31.41
CA GLY A 37 51.64 1.50 -31.10
C GLY A 37 50.92 1.19 -29.79
N THR A 38 49.71 0.63 -29.95
CA THR A 38 48.79 0.09 -28.92
C THR A 38 47.96 1.14 -28.17
N ASP A 39 46.91 1.66 -28.82
CA ASP A 39 45.53 1.64 -28.33
C ASP A 39 44.59 2.37 -29.32
N ASP A 40 43.39 1.83 -29.51
CA ASP A 40 42.38 2.17 -30.52
C ASP A 40 41.97 3.65 -30.55
N LEU A 41 42.36 4.39 -31.59
CA LEU A 41 41.64 5.61 -31.98
C LEU A 41 40.50 5.27 -32.96
N PRO A 42 39.27 5.77 -32.73
CA PRO A 42 38.11 5.38 -33.52
C PRO A 42 38.16 5.97 -34.94
N SER A 43 37.92 5.14 -35.95
CA SER A 43 37.69 5.58 -37.33
C SER A 43 36.59 6.67 -37.40
N PRO A 44 36.49 7.47 -38.49
CA PRO A 44 35.42 8.46 -38.67
C PRO A 44 34.01 7.87 -38.50
N ALA A 45 33.83 6.60 -38.83
CA ALA A 45 32.59 5.86 -38.64
C ALA A 45 32.26 5.59 -37.16
N ASN A 46 33.24 5.58 -36.28
CA ASN A 46 33.07 5.42 -34.83
C ASN A 46 32.79 6.77 -34.17
N LEU A 47 33.47 7.85 -34.56
CA LEU A 47 33.14 9.20 -34.09
C LEU A 47 31.74 9.66 -34.55
N LEU A 48 31.37 9.37 -35.81
CA LEU A 48 30.01 9.63 -36.30
C LEU A 48 28.97 8.81 -35.53
N ARG A 49 29.27 7.55 -35.20
CA ARG A 49 28.42 6.71 -34.34
C ARG A 49 28.29 7.25 -32.92
N GLN A 50 29.37 7.76 -32.34
CA GLN A 50 29.34 8.38 -31.01
C GLN A 50 28.51 9.66 -31.01
N LEU A 51 28.63 10.51 -32.05
CA LEU A 51 27.81 11.70 -32.20
C LEU A 51 26.32 11.34 -32.38
N GLN A 52 26.02 10.33 -33.20
CA GLN A 52 24.64 9.85 -33.38
C GLN A 52 24.06 9.25 -32.11
N GLN A 53 24.86 8.52 -31.34
CA GLN A 53 24.46 7.96 -30.06
C GLN A 53 24.16 9.07 -29.05
N GLN A 54 25.03 10.07 -28.93
CA GLN A 54 24.83 11.20 -28.02
C GLN A 54 23.60 12.04 -28.40
N VAL A 55 23.41 12.32 -29.70
CA VAL A 55 22.20 13.03 -30.17
C VAL A 55 20.92 12.23 -29.88
N ASN A 56 20.95 10.91 -30.01
CA ASN A 56 19.79 10.07 -29.70
C ASN A 56 19.49 10.00 -28.19
N GLU A 57 20.52 9.94 -27.35
CA GLU A 57 20.40 9.98 -25.89
C GLU A 57 19.79 11.32 -25.44
N GLU A 58 20.26 12.43 -26.01
CA GLU A 58 19.83 13.77 -25.63
C GLU A 58 18.42 14.11 -26.11
N VAL A 59 18.04 13.65 -27.32
CA VAL A 59 16.65 13.71 -27.80
C VAL A 59 15.73 12.82 -26.96
N GLY A 60 16.24 11.70 -26.44
CA GLY A 60 15.54 10.84 -25.48
C GLY A 60 15.24 11.59 -24.18
N ASP A 61 16.25 12.22 -23.59
CA ASP A 61 16.14 12.96 -22.33
C ASP A 61 15.21 14.18 -22.45
N LEU A 62 15.29 14.93 -23.57
CA LEU A 62 14.39 16.05 -23.85
C LEU A 62 12.92 15.62 -23.99
N ASN A 63 12.68 14.47 -24.62
CA ASN A 63 11.32 13.94 -24.76
C ASN A 63 10.77 13.40 -23.43
N ALA A 64 11.63 12.80 -22.60
CA ALA A 64 11.28 12.34 -21.26
C ALA A 64 10.92 13.53 -20.34
N ALA A 65 11.76 14.56 -20.30
CA ALA A 65 11.52 15.78 -19.53
C ALA A 65 10.25 16.51 -19.98
N ARG A 66 9.98 16.56 -21.28
CA ARG A 66 8.74 17.14 -21.82
C ARG A 66 7.50 16.33 -21.44
N ALA A 67 7.58 15.00 -21.46
CA ALA A 67 6.47 14.13 -21.05
C ALA A 67 6.19 14.28 -19.54
N GLU A 68 7.22 14.39 -18.72
CA GLU A 68 7.12 14.58 -17.28
C GLU A 68 6.51 15.95 -16.93
N ALA A 69 6.94 17.03 -17.59
CA ALA A 69 6.38 18.38 -17.40
C ALA A 69 4.89 18.48 -17.81
N VAL A 70 4.50 17.83 -18.91
CA VAL A 70 3.09 17.79 -19.35
C VAL A 70 2.24 16.98 -18.37
N SER A 71 2.75 15.83 -17.89
CA SER A 71 2.07 15.00 -16.91
C SER A 71 1.89 15.72 -15.58
N ALA A 72 2.93 16.39 -15.07
CA ALA A 72 2.87 17.20 -13.86
C ALA A 72 1.87 18.36 -13.97
N SER A 73 1.80 19.03 -15.12
CA SER A 73 0.82 20.09 -15.38
C SER A 73 -0.61 19.55 -15.37
N MET A 74 -0.86 18.41 -16.01
CA MET A 74 -2.18 17.76 -16.02
C MET A 74 -2.62 17.27 -14.63
N ILE A 75 -1.70 16.70 -13.85
CA ILE A 75 -1.98 16.25 -12.47
C ILE A 75 -2.32 17.45 -11.57
N ALA A 76 -1.58 18.56 -11.69
CA ALA A 76 -1.84 19.77 -10.91
C ALA A 76 -3.20 20.41 -11.27
N VAL A 77 -3.58 20.43 -12.55
CA VAL A 77 -4.90 20.91 -12.99
C VAL A 77 -6.02 19.99 -12.49
N ASN A 78 -5.86 18.67 -12.63
CA ASN A 78 -6.86 17.70 -12.18
C ASN A 78 -7.04 17.72 -10.65
N ALA A 79 -5.95 17.88 -9.88
CA ALA A 79 -6.00 17.97 -8.42
C ALA A 79 -6.68 19.27 -7.95
N ARG A 80 -6.37 20.40 -8.61
CA ARG A 80 -7.06 21.68 -8.36
C ARG A 80 -8.55 21.57 -8.67
N ASP A 81 -8.90 21.00 -9.82
CA ASP A 81 -10.28 20.95 -10.29
C ASP A 81 -11.13 19.94 -9.49
N ALA A 82 -10.54 18.82 -9.04
CA ALA A 82 -11.17 17.89 -8.11
C ALA A 82 -11.46 18.52 -6.73
N SER A 83 -10.58 19.39 -6.24
CA SER A 83 -10.79 20.10 -4.96
C SER A 83 -11.93 21.14 -5.03
N LEU A 84 -12.22 21.68 -6.22
CA LEU A 84 -13.24 22.71 -6.40
C LEU A 84 -14.65 22.12 -6.60
N LEU A 85 -14.75 20.87 -7.08
CA LEU A 85 -16.04 20.21 -7.38
C LEU A 85 -16.89 19.83 -6.16
N PHE A 86 -16.26 19.64 -4.99
CA PHE A 86 -16.96 19.22 -3.77
C PHE A 86 -17.33 20.37 -2.83
N ARG A 87 -17.04 21.62 -3.20
CA ARG A 87 -17.39 22.81 -2.41
C ARG A 87 -18.67 23.45 -2.95
N GLY A 88 -19.71 23.55 -2.12
CA GLY A 88 -20.99 24.19 -2.49
C GLY A 88 -21.77 23.42 -3.55
N VAL A 89 -22.17 22.18 -3.26
CA VAL A 89 -22.96 21.34 -4.19
C VAL A 89 -24.45 21.59 -4.00
N TRP A 90 -25.15 21.97 -5.06
CA TRP A 90 -26.58 22.29 -5.06
C TRP A 90 -27.34 21.47 -6.07
N ALA A 91 -28.59 21.12 -5.74
CA ALA A 91 -29.45 20.29 -6.60
C ALA A 91 -29.73 20.93 -7.97
N THR A 92 -29.78 22.27 -8.05
CA THR A 92 -29.90 23.04 -9.29
C THR A 92 -29.14 24.36 -9.19
N PRO A 93 -28.78 24.99 -10.32
CA PRO A 93 -28.24 26.35 -10.31
C PRO A 93 -29.17 27.36 -9.61
N ALA A 94 -30.49 27.23 -9.78
CA ALA A 94 -31.46 28.12 -9.12
C ALA A 94 -31.42 27.98 -7.58
N ALA A 95 -31.25 26.77 -7.05
CA ALA A 95 -31.12 26.53 -5.61
C ALA A 95 -29.83 27.14 -5.02
N ALA A 96 -28.75 27.15 -5.80
CA ALA A 96 -27.49 27.80 -5.41
C ALA A 96 -27.59 29.33 -5.39
N LEU A 97 -28.39 29.90 -6.31
CA LEU A 97 -28.50 31.35 -6.46
C LEU A 97 -29.43 32.00 -5.42
N GLY A 98 -30.50 31.32 -4.99
CA GLY A 98 -31.55 31.95 -4.17
C GLY A 98 -32.06 31.11 -2.99
N ASN A 99 -31.87 31.63 -1.79
CA ASN A 99 -32.42 31.16 -0.51
C ASN A 99 -33.80 31.77 -0.19
N GLY A 100 -34.69 31.85 -1.18
CA GLY A 100 -36.05 32.35 -0.95
C GLY A 100 -36.17 33.86 -0.75
N VAL A 101 -37.40 34.31 -0.51
CA VAL A 101 -37.76 35.68 -0.14
C VAL A 101 -37.54 35.86 1.36
N GLN A 102 -36.46 36.55 1.72
CA GLN A 102 -36.08 36.79 3.12
C GLN A 102 -36.85 37.94 3.74
N SER A 103 -37.22 38.93 2.93
CA SER A 103 -38.03 40.06 3.36
C SER A 103 -38.79 40.70 2.21
N VAL A 104 -39.77 41.54 2.54
CA VAL A 104 -40.49 42.37 1.58
C VAL A 104 -40.42 43.81 2.08
N VAL A 105 -39.84 44.68 1.26
CA VAL A 105 -39.79 46.12 1.53
C VAL A 105 -41.07 46.73 0.99
N ILE A 106 -41.95 47.17 1.89
CA ILE A 106 -43.24 47.77 1.54
C ILE A 106 -43.07 49.29 1.50
N ALA A 107 -43.17 49.88 0.31
CA ALA A 107 -43.12 51.33 0.11
C ALA A 107 -44.47 51.99 0.41
N SER A 108 -45.58 51.33 0.05
CA SER A 108 -46.94 51.80 0.38
C SER A 108 -47.94 50.65 0.40
N ALA A 109 -48.90 50.69 1.32
CA ALA A 109 -50.05 49.77 1.36
C ALA A 109 -51.33 50.54 1.68
N THR A 110 -52.28 50.57 0.74
CA THR A 110 -53.56 51.29 0.89
C THR A 110 -54.72 50.30 0.93
N GLY A 111 -55.59 50.45 1.93
CA GLY A 111 -56.73 49.56 2.19
C GLY A 111 -57.08 49.51 3.68
N SER A 112 -58.03 48.66 4.05
CA SER A 112 -58.47 48.43 5.43
C SER A 112 -57.33 47.85 6.29
N ASP A 113 -57.42 48.03 7.60
CA ASP A 113 -56.51 47.34 8.53
C ASP A 113 -56.87 45.86 8.65
N GLY A 114 -55.85 45.01 8.76
CA GLY A 114 -56.05 43.55 8.74
C GLY A 114 -54.79 42.77 8.37
N SER A 115 -54.94 41.45 8.30
CA SER A 115 -53.89 40.52 7.88
C SER A 115 -54.27 39.89 6.55
N TYR A 116 -53.41 40.07 5.56
CA TYR A 116 -53.62 39.65 4.19
C TYR A 116 -52.53 38.67 3.78
N ASP A 117 -52.89 37.61 3.05
CA ASP A 117 -51.90 36.66 2.57
C ASP A 117 -51.07 37.28 1.44
N ALA A 118 -49.75 37.19 1.57
CA ALA A 118 -48.81 37.66 0.56
C ALA A 118 -48.67 36.60 -0.54
N VAL A 119 -48.98 37.00 -1.77
CA VAL A 119 -48.86 36.17 -2.96
C VAL A 119 -47.66 36.63 -3.77
N PHE A 120 -46.72 35.71 -3.96
CA PHE A 120 -45.52 35.91 -4.76
C PHE A 120 -45.71 35.34 -6.16
N ALA A 121 -45.44 36.16 -7.18
CA ALA A 121 -45.54 35.76 -8.59
C ALA A 121 -44.29 36.16 -9.38
N GLY A 122 -43.88 35.32 -10.33
CA GLY A 122 -42.65 35.48 -11.10
C GLY A 122 -41.40 35.03 -10.33
N GLY A 123 -40.25 35.66 -10.59
CA GLY A 123 -39.01 35.39 -9.85
C GLY A 123 -38.11 34.29 -10.41
N GLY A 124 -38.18 34.05 -11.73
CA GLY A 124 -37.23 33.19 -12.45
C GLY A 124 -37.20 31.73 -11.99
N GLY A 125 -38.38 31.15 -11.73
CA GLY A 125 -38.56 29.72 -11.43
C GLY A 125 -38.66 29.35 -9.94
N GLY A 126 -38.50 30.32 -9.04
CA GLY A 126 -38.66 30.10 -7.60
C GLY A 126 -40.11 29.86 -7.16
N SER A 127 -40.30 29.12 -6.07
CA SER A 127 -41.63 28.84 -5.53
C SER A 127 -41.60 28.62 -4.00
N GLY A 128 -42.80 28.51 -3.41
CA GLY A 128 -42.97 28.14 -2.00
C GLY A 128 -42.77 29.28 -0.98
N ALA A 129 -42.62 30.53 -1.43
CA ALA A 129 -42.61 31.68 -0.52
C ALA A 129 -44.03 31.98 -0.06
N GLN A 130 -44.22 32.16 1.25
CA GLN A 130 -45.50 32.43 1.89
C GLN A 130 -45.29 33.39 3.06
N GLY A 131 -46.30 34.19 3.35
CA GLY A 131 -46.31 35.04 4.52
C GLY A 131 -47.54 35.91 4.54
N LYS A 132 -47.62 36.80 5.53
CA LYS A 132 -48.74 37.73 5.67
C LYS A 132 -48.25 39.17 5.67
N ILE A 133 -49.02 40.04 5.05
CA ILE A 133 -48.89 41.48 5.21
C ILE A 133 -49.90 41.91 6.27
N VAL A 134 -49.40 42.41 7.39
CA VAL A 134 -50.21 42.95 8.48
C VAL A 134 -50.21 44.46 8.34
N LYS A 135 -51.37 45.04 8.05
CA LYS A 135 -51.56 46.49 7.93
C LYS A 135 -52.27 47.03 9.18
N SER A 136 -51.71 48.10 9.74
CA SER A 136 -52.33 48.88 10.81
C SER A 136 -52.05 50.37 10.60
N GLY A 137 -53.10 51.17 10.41
CA GLY A 137 -52.99 52.59 10.09
C GLY A 137 -52.22 52.85 8.78
N ALA A 138 -51.16 53.66 8.86
CA ALA A 138 -50.28 53.96 7.72
C ALA A 138 -49.16 52.92 7.53
N THR A 139 -49.03 51.95 8.43
CA THR A 139 -47.90 51.00 8.47
C THR A 139 -48.34 49.63 7.96
N ALA A 140 -47.48 48.98 7.19
CA ALA A 140 -47.63 47.58 6.82
C ALA A 140 -46.30 46.85 7.00
N VAL A 141 -46.36 45.63 7.53
CA VAL A 141 -45.19 44.78 7.75
C VAL A 141 -45.43 43.41 7.12
N TYR A 142 -44.41 42.89 6.46
CA TYR A 142 -44.40 41.51 5.99
C TYR A 142 -43.88 40.58 7.07
N VAL A 143 -44.64 39.53 7.35
CA VAL A 143 -44.29 38.46 8.29
C VAL A 143 -44.15 37.16 7.48
N PRO A 144 -42.92 36.67 7.26
CA PRO A 144 -42.71 35.43 6.50
C PRO A 144 -43.21 34.22 7.29
N THR A 145 -43.89 33.29 6.62
CA THR A 145 -44.22 31.97 7.15
C THR A 145 -43.46 30.85 6.43
N ALA A 146 -43.04 31.08 5.19
CA ALA A 146 -42.07 30.27 4.46
C ALA A 146 -41.29 31.16 3.49
N VAL A 147 -39.97 31.02 3.45
CA VAL A 147 -39.13 31.84 2.53
C VAL A 147 -39.13 31.31 1.10
N GLY A 148 -39.47 30.03 0.90
CA GLY A 148 -39.38 29.36 -0.41
C GLY A 148 -37.93 29.16 -0.87
N ALA A 149 -37.73 28.74 -2.11
CA ALA A 149 -36.38 28.50 -2.68
C ALA A 149 -36.36 28.68 -4.20
N GLY A 150 -35.15 28.86 -4.76
CA GLY A 150 -34.93 28.83 -6.20
C GLY A 150 -35.28 30.12 -6.95
N TYR A 151 -35.47 31.24 -6.25
CA TYR A 151 -35.73 32.54 -6.88
C TYR A 151 -34.43 33.12 -7.46
N THR A 152 -34.34 33.21 -8.78
CA THR A 152 -33.17 33.79 -9.49
C THR A 152 -33.32 35.30 -9.72
N THR A 153 -34.55 35.81 -9.61
CA THR A 153 -34.85 37.25 -9.55
C THR A 153 -35.90 37.50 -8.48
N ALA A 154 -35.99 38.75 -7.98
CA ALA A 154 -37.01 39.10 -7.00
C ALA A 154 -38.43 38.88 -7.59
N PRO A 155 -39.30 38.10 -6.93
CA PRO A 155 -40.69 37.95 -7.36
C PRO A 155 -41.49 39.24 -7.06
N THR A 156 -42.56 39.44 -7.83
CA THR A 156 -43.57 40.46 -7.50
C THR A 156 -44.39 40.00 -6.30
N VAL A 157 -44.73 40.94 -5.40
CA VAL A 157 -45.53 40.67 -4.20
C VAL A 157 -46.87 41.37 -4.32
N SER A 158 -47.96 40.65 -4.06
CA SER A 158 -49.31 41.19 -4.03
C SER A 158 -50.08 40.66 -2.81
N ALA A 159 -51.13 41.36 -2.41
CA ALA A 159 -52.02 40.91 -1.34
C ALA A 159 -53.45 41.31 -1.69
N ALA A 160 -54.34 40.34 -1.85
CA ALA A 160 -55.71 40.60 -2.25
C ALA A 160 -56.42 41.46 -1.20
N GLY A 161 -57.01 42.59 -1.62
CA GLY A 161 -57.65 43.55 -0.71
C GLY A 161 -56.76 44.73 -0.28
N LEU A 162 -55.49 44.77 -0.70
CA LEU A 162 -54.60 45.92 -0.57
C LEU A 162 -54.10 46.41 -1.93
N THR A 163 -53.97 47.72 -2.10
CA THR A 163 -53.13 48.30 -3.15
C THR A 163 -51.72 48.45 -2.60
N LEU A 164 -50.78 47.64 -3.10
CA LEU A 164 -49.44 47.48 -2.54
C LEU A 164 -48.35 47.90 -3.54
N THR A 165 -47.42 48.74 -3.09
CA THR A 165 -46.13 48.97 -3.75
C THR A 165 -45.05 48.36 -2.87
N ALA A 166 -44.49 47.23 -3.28
CA ALA A 166 -43.50 46.51 -2.49
C ALA A 166 -42.51 45.73 -3.36
N SER A 167 -41.31 45.53 -2.83
CA SER A 167 -40.25 44.76 -3.47
C SER A 167 -39.82 43.59 -2.59
N ALA A 168 -39.84 42.38 -3.15
CA ALA A 168 -39.26 41.23 -2.48
C ALA A 168 -37.73 41.33 -2.47
N VAL A 169 -37.12 40.91 -1.36
CA VAL A 169 -35.67 40.79 -1.21
C VAL A 169 -35.34 39.31 -1.10
N ILE A 170 -34.53 38.81 -2.04
CA ILE A 170 -34.08 37.43 -2.06
C ILE A 170 -32.73 37.30 -1.33
N GLY A 171 -32.56 36.23 -0.56
CA GLY A 171 -31.27 35.91 0.07
C GLY A 171 -30.38 35.09 -0.86
N PRO A 172 -29.06 35.32 -0.93
CA PRO A 172 -28.16 34.45 -1.69
C PRO A 172 -27.76 33.20 -0.87
N ASN A 173 -27.61 32.07 -1.55
CA ASN A 173 -26.99 30.85 -0.99
C ASN A 173 -25.50 30.75 -1.36
N VAL A 174 -25.09 31.34 -2.50
CA VAL A 174 -23.72 31.48 -2.97
C VAL A 174 -23.52 32.92 -3.43
N ASN A 175 -22.45 33.59 -2.98
CA ASN A 175 -22.23 35.00 -3.26
C ASN A 175 -21.69 35.25 -4.68
N VAL A 176 -21.91 36.45 -5.20
CA VAL A 176 -21.29 36.89 -6.47
C VAL A 176 -19.77 36.79 -6.37
N GLY A 177 -19.15 36.15 -7.36
CA GLY A 177 -17.73 35.84 -7.42
C GLY A 177 -17.37 34.43 -6.94
N GLU A 178 -18.26 33.75 -6.22
CA GLU A 178 -18.01 32.40 -5.70
C GLU A 178 -18.38 31.30 -6.70
N LEU A 179 -17.76 30.12 -6.50
CA LEU A 179 -17.99 28.92 -7.30
C LEU A 179 -18.93 27.96 -6.59
N PHE A 180 -19.74 27.24 -7.36
CA PHE A 180 -20.59 26.16 -6.85
C PHE A 180 -20.77 25.07 -7.92
N SER A 181 -21.18 23.88 -7.51
CA SER A 181 -21.41 22.76 -8.42
C SER A 181 -22.86 22.32 -8.42
N SER A 182 -23.37 21.89 -9.58
CA SER A 182 -24.73 21.36 -9.70
C SER A 182 -24.80 20.31 -10.83
N PRO A 183 -25.73 19.33 -10.79
CA PRO A 183 -25.91 18.39 -11.88
C PRO A 183 -26.08 19.12 -13.24
N ASP A 184 -25.41 18.65 -14.29
CA ASP A 184 -25.50 19.24 -15.62
C ASP A 184 -26.90 18.98 -16.20
N PRO A 185 -27.66 20.02 -16.58
CA PRO A 185 -29.00 19.84 -17.14
C PRO A 185 -29.02 18.98 -18.41
N ALA A 186 -27.92 18.92 -19.16
CA ALA A 186 -27.79 18.10 -20.38
C ALA A 186 -27.33 16.66 -20.10
N ALA A 187 -26.79 16.39 -18.90
CA ALA A 187 -26.27 15.10 -18.49
C ALA A 187 -26.38 14.99 -16.96
N THR A 188 -27.53 14.51 -16.46
CA THR A 188 -27.84 14.45 -15.02
C THR A 188 -26.87 13.57 -14.22
N ASN A 189 -26.07 12.75 -14.90
CA ASN A 189 -24.97 11.96 -14.34
C ASN A 189 -23.61 12.70 -14.32
N ARG A 190 -23.59 14.02 -14.53
CA ARG A 190 -22.38 14.86 -14.44
C ARG A 190 -22.61 16.05 -13.53
N LEU A 191 -21.59 16.46 -12.78
CA LEU A 191 -21.55 17.73 -12.04
C LEU A 191 -20.88 18.80 -12.90
N GLN A 192 -21.59 19.88 -13.19
CA GLN A 192 -21.04 21.06 -13.82
C GLN A 192 -20.63 22.08 -12.75
N LEU A 193 -19.42 22.62 -12.88
CA LEU A 193 -18.94 23.74 -12.07
C LEU A 193 -19.49 25.05 -12.64
N TYR A 194 -19.98 25.92 -11.77
CA TYR A 194 -20.52 27.24 -12.09
C TYR A 194 -19.84 28.32 -11.25
N ARG A 195 -19.77 29.54 -11.80
CA ARG A 195 -19.46 30.76 -11.05
C ARG A 195 -20.68 31.65 -10.99
N VAL A 196 -20.93 32.30 -9.85
CA VAL A 196 -21.97 33.32 -9.72
C VAL A 196 -21.43 34.66 -10.21
N ASP A 197 -21.88 35.14 -11.36
CA ASP A 197 -21.52 36.46 -11.88
C ASP A 197 -22.55 37.52 -11.45
N ALA A 198 -22.20 38.81 -11.60
CA ALA A 198 -23.04 39.94 -11.20
C ALA A 198 -24.41 39.89 -11.91
N GLY A 199 -25.49 40.07 -11.14
CA GLY A 199 -26.86 39.80 -11.63
C GLY A 199 -27.41 38.43 -11.19
N PRO A 200 -26.96 37.94 -10.03
CA PRO A 200 -26.79 36.51 -9.66
C PRO A 200 -27.03 35.50 -10.79
N VAL A 201 -26.13 35.48 -11.79
CA VAL A 201 -26.22 34.53 -12.91
C VAL A 201 -25.20 33.40 -12.72
N ALA A 202 -25.66 32.15 -12.80
CA ALA A 202 -24.77 30.99 -12.80
C ALA A 202 -24.16 30.78 -14.20
N VAL A 203 -22.84 30.95 -14.33
CA VAL A 203 -22.09 30.78 -15.58
C VAL A 203 -21.28 29.50 -15.53
N LYS A 204 -21.39 28.65 -16.56
CA LYS A 204 -20.63 27.39 -16.67
C LYS A 204 -19.13 27.67 -16.73
N VAL A 205 -18.35 26.95 -15.92
CA VAL A 205 -16.89 27.01 -15.89
C VAL A 205 -16.33 25.64 -16.25
N GLY A 206 -15.62 25.56 -17.38
CA GLY A 206 -15.02 24.31 -17.87
C GLY A 206 -16.04 23.25 -18.27
N THR A 207 -15.54 22.05 -18.56
CA THR A 207 -16.36 20.88 -18.96
C THR A 207 -16.99 20.20 -17.73
N PRO A 208 -18.21 19.63 -17.83
CA PRO A 208 -18.84 18.92 -16.72
C PRO A 208 -18.05 17.67 -16.34
N TYR A 209 -18.02 17.33 -15.05
CA TYR A 209 -17.30 16.19 -14.45
C TYR A 209 -18.26 15.05 -14.13
N ALA A 210 -17.77 13.81 -14.07
CA ALA A 210 -18.60 12.65 -13.69
C ALA A 210 -19.18 12.82 -12.26
N SER A 211 -20.49 12.63 -12.08
CA SER A 211 -21.09 12.67 -10.74
C SER A 211 -20.74 11.40 -9.95
N SER A 212 -20.99 11.37 -8.64
CA SER A 212 -20.87 10.14 -7.83
C SER A 212 -21.72 9.00 -8.40
N ALA A 213 -22.87 9.29 -9.00
CA ALA A 213 -23.68 8.30 -9.69
C ALA A 213 -22.99 7.73 -10.95
N GLN A 214 -22.15 8.50 -11.64
CA GLN A 214 -21.32 8.00 -12.74
C GLN A 214 -20.08 7.26 -12.24
N LEU A 215 -19.60 7.52 -11.01
CA LEU A 215 -18.60 6.65 -10.36
C LEU A 215 -19.22 5.32 -9.93
N ASP A 216 -20.49 5.30 -9.52
CA ASP A 216 -21.26 4.08 -9.28
C ASP A 216 -21.62 3.37 -10.60
N GLU A 217 -21.90 4.12 -11.67
CA GLU A 217 -22.16 3.59 -13.02
C GLU A 217 -20.87 3.17 -13.73
N LEU A 218 -19.70 3.75 -13.43
CA LEU A 218 -18.37 3.26 -13.83
C LEU A 218 -17.94 2.06 -12.98
N GLY A 219 -18.36 2.03 -11.72
CA GLY A 219 -18.30 0.85 -10.86
C GLY A 219 -19.17 -0.29 -11.43
N ALA A 220 -20.35 0.02 -11.96
CA ALA A 220 -21.23 -0.94 -12.62
C ALA A 220 -20.79 -1.29 -14.06
N ASN A 221 -20.20 -0.36 -14.81
CA ASN A 221 -19.66 -0.54 -16.17
C ASN A 221 -18.22 -1.06 -16.18
N SER A 222 -17.65 -1.41 -15.02
CA SER A 222 -16.46 -2.26 -14.94
C SER A 222 -16.72 -3.70 -15.40
N GLY A 223 -17.99 -4.07 -15.64
CA GLY A 223 -18.39 -5.21 -16.47
C GLY A 223 -18.42 -4.83 -17.96
N GLY A 224 -17.28 -4.83 -18.62
CA GLY A 224 -17.18 -4.56 -20.05
C GLY A 224 -17.98 -5.57 -20.89
N VAL A 225 -19.10 -5.13 -21.47
CA VAL A 225 -19.67 -5.71 -22.69
C VAL A 225 -20.20 -4.57 -23.56
N TYR A 226 -19.41 -4.15 -24.54
CA TYR A 226 -19.95 -3.41 -25.68
C TYR A 226 -20.87 -4.37 -26.46
N THR A 227 -22.14 -4.02 -26.64
CA THR A 227 -23.08 -4.79 -27.46
C THR A 227 -22.73 -4.62 -28.95
N TYR A 228 -22.13 -5.67 -29.53
CA TYR A 228 -21.92 -5.80 -30.97
C TYR A 228 -23.16 -6.41 -31.64
N SER A 229 -23.67 -5.76 -32.70
CA SER A 229 -24.87 -6.18 -33.46
C SER A 229 -24.55 -6.80 -34.83
N GLY A 230 -23.44 -7.54 -34.96
CA GLY A 230 -23.13 -8.30 -36.17
C GLY A 230 -23.62 -9.75 -36.13
N VAL A 231 -23.90 -10.29 -37.32
CA VAL A 231 -24.43 -11.64 -37.57
C VAL A 231 -23.35 -12.71 -37.81
N ASP A 232 -22.08 -12.39 -37.57
CA ASP A 232 -20.97 -13.32 -37.80
C ASP A 232 -20.60 -14.15 -36.55
N ASP A 233 -19.95 -15.29 -36.78
CA ASP A 233 -19.64 -16.28 -35.74
C ASP A 233 -18.62 -15.76 -34.69
N LEU A 234 -17.88 -14.70 -34.99
CA LEU A 234 -16.82 -14.19 -34.12
C LEU A 234 -17.35 -13.06 -33.22
N PHE A 235 -17.52 -13.33 -31.92
CA PHE A 235 -17.85 -12.31 -30.93
C PHE A 235 -16.62 -11.43 -30.64
N PRO A 236 -16.65 -10.12 -30.93
CA PRO A 236 -15.51 -9.25 -30.66
C PRO A 236 -15.31 -9.03 -29.15
N VAL A 237 -14.09 -9.25 -28.69
CA VAL A 237 -13.65 -8.91 -27.32
C VAL A 237 -12.87 -7.59 -27.33
N LEU A 238 -12.03 -7.40 -28.37
CA LEU A 238 -11.32 -6.15 -28.62
C LEU A 238 -11.43 -5.79 -30.10
N VAL A 239 -11.83 -4.55 -30.37
CA VAL A 239 -11.96 -4.00 -31.73
C VAL A 239 -11.19 -2.70 -31.85
N ASP A 240 -10.73 -2.39 -33.05
CA ASP A 240 -10.13 -1.09 -33.34
C ASP A 240 -11.19 -0.01 -33.64
N LEU A 241 -10.71 1.22 -33.86
CA LEU A 241 -11.53 2.41 -34.16
C LEU A 241 -12.30 2.31 -35.49
N TYR A 242 -11.97 1.33 -36.34
CA TYR A 242 -12.65 1.04 -37.60
C TYR A 242 -13.57 -0.18 -37.49
N GLY A 243 -13.77 -0.73 -36.29
CA GLY A 243 -14.62 -1.89 -36.02
C GLY A 243 -13.99 -3.23 -36.41
N ARG A 244 -12.67 -3.29 -36.68
CA ARG A 244 -11.95 -4.53 -37.02
C ARG A 244 -11.62 -5.31 -35.74
N LYS A 245 -11.84 -6.63 -35.76
CA LYS A 245 -11.70 -7.52 -34.60
C LYS A 245 -10.24 -7.89 -34.39
N LEU A 246 -9.66 -7.41 -33.29
CA LEU A 246 -8.28 -7.67 -32.90
C LEU A 246 -8.18 -8.94 -32.04
N ILE A 247 -9.15 -9.09 -31.14
CA ILE A 247 -9.36 -10.30 -30.32
C ILE A 247 -10.84 -10.63 -30.40
N SER A 248 -11.16 -11.88 -30.73
CA SER A 248 -12.54 -12.34 -30.83
C SER A 248 -12.69 -13.79 -30.37
N VAL A 249 -13.90 -14.19 -29.98
CA VAL A 249 -14.25 -15.54 -29.56
C VAL A 249 -15.25 -16.12 -30.56
N SER A 250 -14.98 -17.28 -31.14
CA SER A 250 -15.97 -17.99 -31.96
C SER A 250 -17.14 -18.44 -31.09
N ARG A 251 -18.37 -18.05 -31.46
CA ARG A 251 -19.61 -18.46 -30.80
C ARG A 251 -19.89 -19.95 -31.00
N THR A 252 -19.45 -20.51 -32.12
CA THR A 252 -19.64 -21.93 -32.45
C THR A 252 -18.62 -22.85 -31.77
N HIS A 253 -17.36 -22.41 -31.61
CA HIS A 253 -16.28 -23.29 -31.14
C HIS A 253 -15.66 -22.88 -29.79
N GLY A 254 -16.03 -21.72 -29.24
CA GLY A 254 -15.47 -21.18 -27.99
C GLY A 254 -13.98 -20.81 -28.07
N THR A 255 -13.37 -20.89 -29.25
CA THR A 255 -11.95 -20.63 -29.46
C THR A 255 -11.66 -19.14 -29.60
N VAL A 256 -10.61 -18.65 -28.93
CA VAL A 256 -10.11 -17.28 -29.05
C VAL A 256 -9.28 -17.14 -30.32
N GLN A 257 -9.58 -16.14 -31.14
CA GLN A 257 -8.81 -15.74 -32.31
C GLN A 257 -8.17 -14.38 -32.07
N ILE A 258 -6.87 -14.29 -32.36
CA ILE A 258 -6.07 -13.06 -32.25
C ILE A 258 -5.50 -12.75 -33.62
N ARG A 259 -5.68 -11.51 -34.08
CA ARG A 259 -5.02 -11.03 -35.31
C ARG A 259 -3.67 -10.42 -34.91
N LEU A 260 -2.58 -11.10 -35.27
CA LEU A 260 -1.23 -10.59 -35.06
C LEU A 260 -0.95 -9.47 -36.07
N ALA A 261 -0.51 -8.33 -35.57
CA ALA A 261 -0.12 -7.19 -36.37
C ALA A 261 1.38 -7.30 -36.63
N GLU A 262 1.79 -7.57 -37.87
CA GLU A 262 3.15 -7.21 -38.27
C GLU A 262 3.21 -5.79 -38.84
N ASP A 263 2.10 -5.20 -39.33
CA ASP A 263 2.23 -4.02 -40.22
C ASP A 263 1.29 -2.82 -39.99
N ASP A 264 0.40 -2.78 -38.98
CA ASP A 264 -0.62 -1.71 -38.85
C ASP A 264 -0.37 -0.75 -37.65
N PRO A 265 0.10 0.50 -37.89
CA PRO A 265 0.34 1.53 -36.87
C PRO A 265 -0.89 1.90 -36.02
N GLY A 266 -2.10 1.64 -36.55
CA GLY A 266 -3.35 1.90 -35.83
C GLY A 266 -3.54 0.99 -34.61
N VAL A 267 -2.96 -0.22 -34.63
CA VAL A 267 -3.10 -1.21 -33.54
C VAL A 267 -2.25 -0.82 -32.32
N ALA A 268 -1.03 -0.34 -32.52
CA ALA A 268 -0.16 0.15 -31.44
C ALA A 268 -0.75 1.39 -30.74
N ALA A 269 -1.35 2.29 -31.51
CA ALA A 269 -1.99 3.50 -30.99
C ALA A 269 -3.32 3.24 -30.26
N ALA A 270 -3.98 2.11 -30.55
CA ALA A 270 -5.18 1.67 -29.84
C ALA A 270 -4.83 1.00 -28.50
N ALA A 271 -3.83 0.11 -28.48
CA ALA A 271 -3.35 -0.54 -27.26
C ALA A 271 -2.84 0.47 -26.20
N THR A 272 -2.13 1.50 -26.65
CA THR A 272 -1.61 2.60 -25.81
C THR A 272 -2.74 3.41 -25.16
N ARG A 273 -3.87 3.58 -25.84
CA ARG A 273 -4.99 4.40 -25.37
C ARG A 273 -5.96 3.68 -24.44
N THR A 274 -6.10 2.37 -24.58
CA THR A 274 -6.97 1.56 -23.71
C THR A 274 -6.29 1.16 -22.40
N LEU A 275 -4.95 1.02 -22.40
CA LEU A 275 -4.18 0.60 -21.22
C LEU A 275 -3.45 1.75 -20.50
N GLY A 276 -3.48 2.97 -21.04
CA GLY A 276 -2.96 4.17 -20.38
C GLY A 276 -1.44 4.25 -20.25
N VAL A 277 -0.68 3.38 -20.92
CA VAL A 277 0.80 3.39 -20.94
C VAL A 277 1.28 3.26 -22.38
N ALA A 278 2.24 4.10 -22.79
CA ALA A 278 2.98 3.90 -24.02
C ALA A 278 3.85 2.65 -23.85
N LEU A 279 3.50 1.56 -24.54
CA LEU A 279 4.32 0.35 -24.57
C LEU A 279 5.50 0.58 -25.52
N PRO A 280 6.76 0.63 -25.05
CA PRO A 280 7.89 0.52 -25.96
C PRO A 280 7.99 -0.95 -26.37
N ALA A 281 7.59 -1.24 -27.61
CA ALA A 281 7.77 -2.50 -28.34
C ALA A 281 7.25 -3.78 -27.66
N LEU A 282 6.33 -4.48 -28.34
CA LEU A 282 6.08 -5.90 -28.10
C LEU A 282 7.34 -6.68 -28.54
N TRP A 283 8.29 -6.90 -27.63
CA TRP A 283 9.41 -7.78 -27.92
C TRP A 283 8.92 -9.22 -27.92
N ARG A 284 9.17 -9.92 -29.04
CA ARG A 284 9.16 -11.37 -29.09
C ARG A 284 10.29 -11.86 -28.17
N ILE A 285 9.95 -12.39 -27.00
CA ILE A 285 10.94 -13.12 -26.19
C ILE A 285 11.08 -14.50 -26.83
N GLU A 286 12.15 -14.71 -27.62
CA GLU A 286 12.54 -16.04 -28.06
C GLU A 286 13.15 -16.79 -26.86
N GLN A 287 12.41 -17.75 -26.30
CA GLN A 287 12.91 -18.76 -25.35
C GLN A 287 12.97 -20.12 -26.03
N ALA A 288 13.89 -20.97 -25.55
CA ALA A 288 14.35 -22.19 -26.20
C ALA A 288 13.33 -23.36 -26.20
N ASP A 289 12.17 -23.21 -25.57
CA ASP A 289 11.12 -24.23 -25.52
C ASP A 289 9.76 -23.71 -26.04
N ASN A 290 9.15 -24.45 -26.96
CA ASN A 290 7.84 -24.11 -27.55
C ASN A 290 6.65 -24.44 -26.61
N SER A 291 6.86 -24.50 -25.29
CA SER A 291 5.84 -24.94 -24.33
C SER A 291 4.83 -23.82 -23.98
N GLU A 292 5.20 -22.56 -24.19
CA GLU A 292 4.35 -21.39 -23.90
C GLU A 292 4.64 -20.16 -24.81
N THR A 293 3.73 -19.19 -24.83
CA THR A 293 3.91 -17.88 -25.46
C THR A 293 3.56 -16.77 -24.49
N VAL A 294 4.52 -15.89 -24.20
CA VAL A 294 4.30 -14.70 -23.35
C VAL A 294 3.66 -13.60 -24.21
N LEU A 295 2.46 -13.17 -23.81
CA LEU A 295 1.67 -12.16 -24.51
C LEU A 295 1.88 -10.76 -23.91
N LEU A 296 2.16 -10.71 -22.60
CA LEU A 296 2.46 -9.47 -21.88
C LEU A 296 3.43 -9.79 -20.74
N ALA A 297 4.47 -8.98 -20.61
CA ALA A 297 5.39 -9.00 -19.48
C ALA A 297 5.60 -7.56 -18.98
N ASP A 298 5.98 -7.41 -17.71
CA ASP A 298 6.36 -6.10 -17.19
C ASP A 298 7.83 -5.76 -17.48
N LEU A 299 8.24 -4.55 -17.08
CA LEU A 299 9.59 -4.01 -17.23
C LEU A 299 10.66 -4.85 -16.52
N TRP A 300 10.26 -5.80 -15.67
CA TRP A 300 11.15 -6.72 -14.94
C TRP A 300 11.10 -8.15 -15.51
N GLY A 301 10.47 -8.36 -16.66
CA GLY A 301 10.39 -9.66 -17.34
C GLY A 301 9.38 -10.63 -16.72
N ARG A 302 8.53 -10.19 -15.78
CA ARG A 302 7.50 -11.04 -15.17
C ARG A 302 6.35 -11.21 -16.16
N LYS A 303 5.96 -12.47 -16.39
CA LYS A 303 4.90 -12.86 -17.33
C LYS A 303 3.54 -12.45 -16.77
N LEU A 304 3.02 -11.31 -17.20
CA LEU A 304 1.71 -10.79 -16.80
C LEU A 304 0.58 -11.52 -17.51
N LEU A 305 0.79 -11.87 -18.78
CA LEU A 305 -0.14 -12.65 -19.60
C LEU A 305 0.65 -13.66 -20.42
N ARG A 306 0.34 -14.95 -20.28
CA ARG A 306 0.99 -16.04 -21.06
C ARG A 306 -0.04 -17.04 -21.57
N LEU A 307 0.23 -17.62 -22.73
CA LEU A 307 -0.49 -18.75 -23.29
C LEU A 307 0.33 -20.01 -23.06
N ASP A 308 -0.21 -20.96 -22.33
CA ASP A 308 0.40 -22.28 -22.15
C ASP A 308 -0.04 -23.19 -23.31
N HIS A 309 0.91 -23.68 -24.13
CA HIS A 309 0.60 -24.50 -25.31
C HIS A 309 0.32 -25.96 -24.94
N VAL A 310 0.79 -26.41 -23.77
CA VAL A 310 0.56 -27.77 -23.27
C VAL A 310 -0.86 -27.87 -22.70
N GLU A 311 -1.26 -26.91 -21.88
CA GLU A 311 -2.60 -26.86 -21.27
C GLU A 311 -3.66 -26.19 -22.14
N ARG A 312 -3.24 -25.55 -23.25
CA ARG A 312 -4.09 -24.73 -24.13
C ARG A 312 -4.88 -23.69 -23.35
N ALA A 313 -4.23 -23.02 -22.42
CA ALA A 313 -4.86 -22.13 -21.45
C ALA A 313 -4.16 -20.76 -21.40
N LEU A 314 -4.96 -19.71 -21.26
CA LEU A 314 -4.48 -18.36 -21.01
C LEU A 314 -4.28 -18.16 -19.51
N TYR A 315 -3.13 -17.62 -19.11
CA TYR A 315 -2.77 -17.31 -17.74
C TYR A 315 -2.53 -15.82 -17.58
N ALA A 316 -3.16 -15.19 -16.58
CA ALA A 316 -2.92 -13.81 -16.17
C ALA A 316 -2.37 -13.79 -14.74
N TYR A 317 -1.25 -13.10 -14.50
CA TYR A 317 -0.56 -13.08 -13.21
C TYR A 317 -0.34 -14.47 -12.59
N GLY A 318 -0.02 -15.46 -13.42
CA GLY A 318 0.19 -16.85 -12.99
C GLY A 318 -1.08 -17.67 -12.72
N ALA A 319 -2.28 -17.10 -12.91
CA ALA A 319 -3.56 -17.79 -12.72
C ALA A 319 -4.31 -17.99 -14.05
N LYS A 320 -4.98 -19.13 -14.23
CA LYS A 320 -5.73 -19.45 -15.44
C LYS A 320 -6.95 -18.53 -15.62
N VAL A 321 -7.01 -17.82 -16.74
CA VAL A 321 -8.10 -16.93 -17.11
C VAL A 321 -9.35 -17.75 -17.48
N GLY A 322 -10.51 -17.31 -17.01
CA GLY A 322 -11.80 -18.00 -17.26
C GLY A 322 -12.17 -19.06 -16.22
N GLY A 323 -11.37 -19.25 -15.17
CA GLY A 323 -11.67 -20.14 -14.04
C GLY A 323 -12.74 -19.63 -13.05
N GLY A 324 -13.33 -18.45 -13.30
CA GLY A 324 -14.41 -17.88 -12.48
C GLY A 324 -14.00 -16.95 -11.33
N GLU A 325 -12.70 -16.67 -11.14
CA GLU A 325 -12.24 -15.85 -10.00
C GLU A 325 -11.71 -14.47 -10.45
N SER A 326 -12.23 -13.39 -9.85
CA SER A 326 -11.77 -12.01 -10.09
C SER A 326 -10.54 -11.68 -9.24
N LEU A 327 -9.39 -11.48 -9.88
CA LEU A 327 -8.12 -11.08 -9.24
C LEU A 327 -8.12 -9.57 -9.00
N THR A 328 -8.47 -9.13 -7.80
CA THR A 328 -8.28 -7.73 -7.36
C THR A 328 -7.09 -7.65 -6.42
N VAL A 329 -6.15 -6.72 -6.63
CA VAL A 329 -5.10 -6.34 -5.66
C VAL A 329 -5.61 -5.11 -4.90
N ARG A 330 -5.43 -5.06 -3.58
CA ARG A 330 -5.86 -3.92 -2.76
C ARG A 330 -4.75 -2.87 -2.64
N ALA A 331 -5.09 -1.63 -2.34
CA ALA A 331 -4.10 -0.65 -1.90
C ALA A 331 -3.80 -0.85 -0.40
N PRO A 332 -2.54 -0.67 0.05
CA PRO A 332 -2.21 -0.66 1.46
C PRO A 332 -2.96 0.45 2.21
N THR A 333 -3.30 0.21 3.48
CA THR A 333 -3.97 1.22 4.31
C THR A 333 -2.96 2.25 4.81
N PRO A 334 -3.14 3.55 4.54
CA PRO A 334 -2.27 4.60 5.08
C PRO A 334 -2.30 4.67 6.62
N LEU A 335 -1.21 5.12 7.21
CA LEU A 335 -1.14 5.52 8.62
C LEU A 335 -1.77 6.90 8.82
N ASP A 336 -2.23 7.18 10.04
CA ASP A 336 -2.67 8.52 10.43
C ASP A 336 -1.48 9.50 10.37
N PRO A 337 -1.54 10.56 9.53
CA PRO A 337 -0.44 11.52 9.38
C PRO A 337 -0.01 12.22 10.68
N VAL A 338 -0.91 12.32 11.69
CA VAL A 338 -0.60 12.96 12.97
C VAL A 338 0.31 12.09 13.82
N THR A 339 0.07 10.77 13.83
CA THR A 339 0.75 9.81 14.69
C THR A 339 1.85 9.03 13.98
N ALA A 340 1.88 9.07 12.64
CA ALA A 340 2.88 8.45 11.80
C ALA A 340 4.30 8.98 12.09
N PRO A 341 5.33 8.12 11.99
CA PRO A 341 6.70 8.50 12.25
C PRO A 341 7.21 9.60 11.32
N LEU A 342 8.08 10.46 11.86
CA LEU A 342 8.90 11.38 11.06
C LEU A 342 10.26 10.75 10.82
N ARG A 343 10.77 10.90 9.60
CA ARG A 343 12.13 10.46 9.29
C ARG A 343 13.17 11.32 10.03
N GLY A 344 14.18 10.65 10.57
CA GLY A 344 15.43 11.27 10.99
C GLY A 344 16.42 11.34 9.83
N GLN A 345 17.60 11.89 10.12
CA GLN A 345 18.78 11.68 9.27
C GLN A 345 19.38 10.28 9.49
N ILE A 346 19.10 9.68 10.65
CA ILE A 346 19.38 8.28 10.97
C ILE A 346 18.09 7.70 11.56
N ASP A 347 17.49 6.74 10.85
CA ASP A 347 16.30 6.03 11.29
C ASP A 347 16.73 4.74 11.99
N ALA A 348 16.26 4.46 13.21
CA ALA A 348 16.75 3.37 14.04
C ALA A 348 15.71 2.29 14.32
N SER A 349 16.19 1.05 14.35
CA SER A 349 15.48 -0.15 14.80
C SER A 349 16.29 -0.80 15.93
N ILE A 350 15.86 -0.59 17.17
CA ILE A 350 16.53 -1.14 18.36
C ILE A 350 15.62 -2.19 18.97
N GLY A 351 15.89 -3.46 18.69
CA GLY A 351 15.04 -4.56 19.11
C GLY A 351 15.42 -5.18 20.45
N THR A 352 14.55 -6.07 20.92
CA THR A 352 14.72 -6.87 22.13
C THR A 352 14.04 -8.23 21.95
N GLY A 353 14.24 -9.14 22.90
CA GLY A 353 13.61 -10.46 22.88
C GLY A 353 14.49 -11.52 23.50
N GLN A 354 14.39 -12.76 23.00
CA GLN A 354 15.13 -13.91 23.53
C GLN A 354 16.21 -14.43 22.59
N SER A 355 16.51 -15.74 22.62
CA SER A 355 17.57 -16.38 21.82
C SER A 355 17.49 -16.10 20.31
N LEU A 356 16.28 -16.11 19.73
CA LEU A 356 16.05 -15.72 18.33
C LEU A 356 16.36 -14.24 18.07
N SER A 357 16.23 -13.36 19.07
CA SER A 357 16.56 -11.95 18.86
C SER A 357 18.08 -11.71 18.76
N VAL A 358 18.91 -12.61 19.31
CA VAL A 358 20.37 -12.48 19.42
C VAL A 358 21.13 -13.46 18.52
N GLY A 359 20.46 -14.07 17.54
CA GLY A 359 21.12 -14.96 16.57
C GLY A 359 21.68 -16.23 17.22
N ALA A 360 21.00 -16.78 18.23
CA ALA A 360 21.41 -18.04 18.82
C ALA A 360 21.49 -19.14 17.75
N THR A 361 22.55 -19.95 17.84
CA THR A 361 22.96 -21.03 16.93
C THR A 361 23.30 -20.61 15.50
N ALA A 362 23.32 -19.31 15.20
CA ALA A 362 23.56 -18.77 13.88
C ALA A 362 25.04 -18.50 13.57
N GLN A 363 25.94 -19.34 14.10
CA GLN A 363 27.38 -19.20 13.85
C GLN A 363 27.84 -20.04 12.65
N PRO A 364 28.78 -19.54 11.83
CA PRO A 364 29.28 -18.15 11.85
C PRO A 364 28.25 -17.16 11.27
N ALA A 365 28.35 -15.90 11.69
CA ALA A 365 27.68 -14.79 11.02
C ALA A 365 28.06 -14.70 9.54
N ILE A 366 27.11 -14.32 8.67
CA ILE A 366 27.26 -14.33 7.20
C ILE A 366 27.15 -12.93 6.58
N SER A 367 26.48 -11.99 7.24
CA SER A 367 26.37 -10.60 6.78
C SER A 367 27.58 -9.77 7.23
N LEU A 368 28.73 -10.04 6.61
CA LEU A 368 30.04 -9.46 6.97
C LEU A 368 30.42 -8.22 6.14
N THR A 369 29.56 -7.78 5.24
CA THR A 369 29.75 -6.59 4.40
C THR A 369 28.53 -5.70 4.51
N GLN A 370 28.76 -4.38 4.41
CA GLN A 370 27.69 -3.40 4.43
C GLN A 370 27.53 -2.79 3.02
N PRO A 371 26.45 -3.12 2.28
CA PRO A 371 26.26 -2.69 0.89
C PRO A 371 25.85 -1.22 0.73
N TYR A 372 25.37 -0.59 1.79
CA TYR A 372 24.82 0.77 1.85
C TYR A 372 25.50 1.59 2.96
N ALA A 373 24.75 2.52 3.55
CA ALA A 373 25.23 3.41 4.62
C ALA A 373 24.73 3.01 6.03
N ASN A 374 24.17 1.81 6.19
CA ASN A 374 23.61 1.37 7.47
C ASN A 374 24.70 1.21 8.55
N ILE A 375 24.35 1.51 9.80
CA ILE A 375 25.30 1.55 10.92
C ILE A 375 24.80 0.78 12.15
N THR A 376 25.74 0.42 13.02
CA THR A 376 25.47 -0.19 14.32
C THR A 376 26.53 0.25 15.34
N PHE A 377 26.46 -0.26 16.57
CA PHE A 377 27.47 -0.01 17.61
C PHE A 377 28.84 -0.62 17.26
N GLY A 378 29.91 -0.12 17.86
CA GLY A 378 31.29 -0.51 17.53
C GLY A 378 31.57 -2.01 17.65
N SER A 379 31.00 -2.68 18.66
CA SER A 379 31.09 -4.13 18.84
C SER A 379 29.93 -4.87 18.18
N GLY A 380 29.22 -4.21 17.26
CA GLY A 380 28.15 -4.78 16.44
C GLY A 380 26.75 -4.74 17.06
N PRO A 381 25.77 -5.38 16.41
CA PRO A 381 24.35 -5.25 16.76
C PRO A 381 23.99 -5.72 18.17
N LYS A 382 24.81 -6.62 18.72
CA LYS A 382 24.63 -7.23 20.05
C LYS A 382 25.58 -6.62 21.09
N SER A 383 26.04 -5.38 20.88
CA SER A 383 26.97 -4.71 21.80
C SER A 383 26.37 -4.57 23.20
N SER A 384 27.21 -4.51 24.22
CA SER A 384 26.81 -4.10 25.58
C SER A 384 27.46 -2.76 25.93
N LYS A 385 26.88 -2.07 26.92
CA LYS A 385 27.50 -0.91 27.55
C LYS A 385 28.43 -1.39 28.67
N ALA A 386 29.68 -0.95 28.62
CA ALA A 386 30.68 -1.31 29.63
C ALA A 386 30.17 -0.96 31.05
N GLY A 387 30.23 -1.95 31.95
CA GLY A 387 29.81 -1.78 33.35
C GLY A 387 28.30 -1.82 33.59
N SER A 388 27.51 -2.20 32.58
CA SER A 388 26.06 -2.41 32.71
C SER A 388 25.68 -3.87 33.00
N THR A 389 24.37 -4.18 33.03
CA THR A 389 23.81 -5.52 33.26
C THR A 389 24.22 -6.54 32.20
N GLY A 390 24.39 -6.11 30.94
CA GLY A 390 24.85 -6.98 29.86
C GLY A 390 26.29 -7.45 30.09
N ASN A 391 26.62 -8.64 29.60
CA ASN A 391 27.96 -9.19 29.70
C ASN A 391 28.98 -8.25 29.02
N ASN A 392 30.08 -7.95 29.71
CA ASN A 392 31.20 -7.14 29.23
C ASN A 392 32.13 -7.87 28.23
N ASN A 393 31.68 -8.98 27.63
CA ASN A 393 32.37 -9.66 26.53
C ASN A 393 32.15 -8.98 25.17
N SER A 394 31.21 -8.02 25.08
CA SER A 394 30.88 -7.30 23.85
C SER A 394 30.77 -5.76 24.02
N PRO A 395 31.63 -5.09 24.83
CA PRO A 395 31.45 -3.67 25.13
C PRO A 395 31.73 -2.87 23.86
N GLY A 396 30.79 -2.02 23.43
CA GLY A 396 30.96 -1.31 22.15
C GLY A 396 29.94 -0.24 21.84
N THR A 397 29.05 0.11 22.78
CA THR A 397 28.00 1.10 22.53
C THR A 397 28.51 2.56 22.46
N SER A 398 29.78 2.81 22.84
CA SER A 398 30.40 4.14 22.82
C SER A 398 30.92 4.59 21.44
N SER A 399 30.88 3.72 20.44
CA SER A 399 31.25 4.04 19.05
C SER A 399 30.25 3.44 18.06
N VAL A 400 30.38 3.81 16.78
CA VAL A 400 29.59 3.25 15.68
C VAL A 400 30.50 2.70 14.60
N LYS A 401 30.00 1.73 13.84
CA LYS A 401 30.64 1.18 12.64
C LYS A 401 29.58 0.87 11.57
N PRO A 402 29.98 0.60 10.31
CA PRO A 402 29.08 0.02 9.33
C PRO A 402 28.38 -1.24 9.88
N LEU A 403 27.10 -1.39 9.59
CA LEU A 403 26.29 -2.51 10.07
C LEU A 403 26.73 -3.80 9.38
N VAL A 404 27.41 -4.64 10.17
CA VAL A 404 27.77 -6.02 9.87
C VAL A 404 27.51 -6.87 11.11
N GLU A 405 27.17 -8.13 10.90
CA GLU A 405 26.99 -9.10 11.99
C GLU A 405 28.34 -9.61 12.54
N ASP A 406 28.27 -10.27 13.68
CA ASP A 406 29.42 -10.81 14.43
C ASP A 406 29.01 -12.03 15.24
N ASN A 407 29.99 -12.68 15.86
CA ASN A 407 29.77 -13.80 16.78
C ASN A 407 29.87 -13.39 18.28
N LEU A 408 29.71 -12.09 18.59
CA LEU A 408 29.77 -11.58 19.95
C LEU A 408 28.42 -11.77 20.66
N ALA A 409 28.39 -11.63 21.99
CA ALA A 409 27.20 -11.90 22.79
C ALA A 409 27.16 -11.04 24.05
N ALA A 410 26.24 -10.07 24.09
CA ALA A 410 25.93 -9.35 25.32
C ALA A 410 25.16 -10.20 26.34
N ASP A 411 24.45 -11.24 25.91
CA ASP A 411 23.69 -12.13 26.79
C ASP A 411 24.51 -13.27 27.43
N GLY A 412 25.83 -13.30 27.17
CA GLY A 412 26.73 -14.32 27.69
C GLY A 412 26.66 -15.68 27.00
N GLY A 413 25.84 -15.84 25.95
CA GLY A 413 25.84 -17.06 25.13
C GLY A 413 27.10 -17.20 24.28
N SER A 414 27.59 -18.43 24.06
CA SER A 414 28.79 -18.68 23.24
C SER A 414 28.51 -18.97 21.76
N ASN A 415 27.26 -19.21 21.40
CA ASN A 415 26.83 -19.63 20.07
C ASN A 415 25.96 -18.57 19.36
N ARG A 416 26.19 -17.28 19.64
CA ARG A 416 25.50 -16.16 18.98
C ARG A 416 26.20 -15.79 17.68
N GLY A 417 25.47 -15.60 16.60
CA GLY A 417 26.00 -15.23 15.29
C GLY A 417 25.10 -14.24 14.57
N GLU A 418 24.70 -14.59 13.35
CA GLU A 418 23.81 -13.77 12.51
C GLU A 418 22.49 -13.43 13.22
N THR A 419 22.19 -12.14 13.36
CA THR A 419 20.88 -11.64 13.81
C THR A 419 20.02 -11.19 12.63
N TYR A 420 18.81 -10.70 12.91
CA TYR A 420 17.97 -10.07 11.90
C TYR A 420 18.40 -8.63 11.53
N CYS A 421 19.33 -8.02 12.27
CA CYS A 421 19.61 -6.58 12.18
C CYS A 421 20.11 -6.17 10.80
N SER A 422 21.12 -6.87 10.26
CA SER A 422 21.65 -6.59 8.92
C SER A 422 20.63 -6.89 7.83
N GLY A 423 19.89 -8.00 7.96
CA GLY A 423 18.79 -8.32 7.04
C GLY A 423 17.70 -7.25 7.02
N LEU A 424 17.32 -6.70 8.18
CA LEU A 424 16.31 -5.65 8.32
C LEU A 424 16.75 -4.35 7.65
N ALA A 425 17.90 -3.82 8.07
CA ALA A 425 18.38 -2.53 7.61
C ALA A 425 18.67 -2.51 6.10
N ASN A 426 19.38 -3.54 5.60
CA ASN A 426 19.73 -3.62 4.19
C ASN A 426 18.47 -3.80 3.34
N SER A 427 17.52 -4.61 3.80
CA SER A 427 16.28 -4.81 3.06
C SER A 427 15.41 -3.56 3.00
N ALA A 428 15.34 -2.77 4.07
CA ALA A 428 14.62 -1.51 4.04
C ALA A 428 15.20 -0.56 2.95
N CYS A 429 16.52 -0.55 2.79
CA CYS A 429 17.20 0.21 1.74
C CYS A 429 16.92 -0.36 0.34
N ASP A 430 16.95 -1.69 0.18
CA ASP A 430 16.59 -2.36 -1.07
C ASP A 430 15.17 -1.97 -1.50
N TYR A 431 14.17 -2.12 -0.62
CA TYR A 431 12.79 -1.78 -0.95
C TYR A 431 12.62 -0.28 -1.23
N TYR A 432 13.34 0.59 -0.51
CA TYR A 432 13.31 2.02 -0.80
C TYR A 432 13.82 2.35 -2.20
N ALA A 433 14.89 1.68 -2.64
CA ALA A 433 15.41 1.84 -3.99
C ALA A 433 14.49 1.23 -5.06
N ILE A 434 14.07 -0.02 -4.87
CA ILE A 434 13.30 -0.78 -5.84
C ILE A 434 11.89 -0.19 -6.02
N GLU A 435 11.21 0.14 -4.92
CA GLU A 435 9.79 0.49 -4.96
C GLU A 435 9.53 2.00 -5.00
N ASN A 436 10.45 2.82 -4.49
CA ASN A 436 10.29 4.27 -4.46
C ASN A 436 11.31 5.04 -5.32
N GLY A 437 12.25 4.35 -5.99
CA GLY A 437 13.31 4.99 -6.77
C GLY A 437 14.29 5.80 -5.91
N GLY A 438 14.33 5.54 -4.60
CA GLY A 438 15.20 6.25 -3.68
C GLY A 438 16.65 5.81 -3.79
N ASP A 439 17.59 6.71 -3.50
CA ASP A 439 18.99 6.29 -3.31
C ASP A 439 19.09 5.45 -2.02
N PRO A 440 19.48 4.16 -2.09
CA PRO A 440 19.53 3.30 -0.90
C PRO A 440 20.56 3.77 0.13
N THR A 441 21.54 4.59 -0.26
CA THR A 441 22.51 5.19 0.68
C THR A 441 21.94 6.38 1.45
N SER A 442 20.82 6.96 0.98
CA SER A 442 20.14 8.07 1.64
C SER A 442 19.14 7.65 2.72
N LEU A 443 18.81 6.36 2.79
CA LEU A 443 18.10 5.75 3.91
C LEU A 443 19.11 5.10 4.87
N VAL A 444 19.61 5.87 5.84
CA VAL A 444 20.55 5.34 6.84
C VAL A 444 19.78 4.69 7.99
N VAL A 445 19.86 3.36 8.08
CA VAL A 445 19.27 2.60 9.18
C VAL A 445 20.32 2.24 10.23
N PHE A 446 20.05 2.63 11.49
CA PHE A 446 20.78 2.10 12.65
C PHE A 446 20.07 0.86 13.19
N ALA A 447 20.74 -0.29 13.29
CA ALA A 447 20.12 -1.51 13.81
C ALA A 447 20.93 -2.14 14.95
N SER A 448 20.25 -2.50 16.04
CA SER A 448 20.81 -3.28 17.15
C SER A 448 19.73 -4.13 17.85
N THR A 449 20.15 -5.08 18.68
CA THR A 449 19.25 -5.96 19.43
C THR A 449 19.82 -6.22 20.82
N ALA A 450 18.98 -6.11 21.84
CA ALA A 450 19.35 -6.20 23.26
C ALA A 450 18.65 -7.35 23.99
N GLY A 451 18.39 -8.47 23.31
CA GLY A 451 17.71 -9.60 23.92
C GLY A 451 18.62 -10.51 24.78
N HIS A 452 17.99 -11.51 25.39
CA HIS A 452 18.67 -12.51 26.22
C HIS A 452 18.17 -13.94 25.93
N GLY A 453 19.08 -14.86 25.62
CA GLY A 453 18.74 -16.26 25.42
C GLY A 453 17.93 -16.86 26.57
N GLY A 454 16.79 -17.49 26.26
CA GLY A 454 15.98 -18.25 27.21
C GLY A 454 15.02 -17.44 28.09
N TYR A 455 14.99 -16.11 27.99
CA TYR A 455 14.15 -15.29 28.87
C TYR A 455 12.69 -15.27 28.44
N ARG A 456 11.80 -15.29 29.45
CA ARG A 456 10.37 -15.00 29.31
C ARG A 456 10.14 -13.48 29.26
N LEU A 457 8.94 -13.09 28.89
CA LEU A 457 8.54 -11.68 28.84
C LEU A 457 8.68 -10.99 30.22
N ASP A 458 8.46 -11.70 31.32
CA ASP A 458 8.62 -11.15 32.67
C ASP A 458 10.06 -10.92 33.12
N GLU A 459 11.03 -11.42 32.35
CA GLU A 459 12.46 -11.22 32.54
C GLU A 459 13.04 -10.18 31.56
N LEU A 460 12.21 -9.65 30.66
CA LEU A 460 12.61 -8.68 29.62
C LEU A 460 11.93 -7.32 29.74
N ASP A 461 10.73 -7.26 30.32
CA ASP A 461 9.96 -6.03 30.41
C ASP A 461 10.61 -4.97 31.34
N PHE A 462 10.00 -3.79 31.43
CA PHE A 462 10.58 -2.65 32.15
C PHE A 462 10.75 -2.88 33.67
N GLY A 463 10.06 -3.88 34.24
CA GLY A 463 10.23 -4.29 35.63
C GLY A 463 11.44 -5.22 35.83
N ALA A 464 11.95 -5.83 34.77
CA ALA A 464 13.10 -6.72 34.83
C ALA A 464 14.44 -5.95 34.77
N SER A 465 15.46 -6.51 35.44
CA SER A 465 16.83 -5.95 35.45
C SER A 465 17.46 -5.94 34.05
N TRP A 466 17.12 -6.91 33.20
CA TRP A 466 17.66 -7.01 31.84
C TRP A 466 17.19 -5.89 30.92
N SER A 467 16.02 -5.27 31.19
CA SER A 467 15.55 -4.12 30.41
C SER A 467 16.56 -2.97 30.37
N GLN A 468 17.49 -2.92 31.33
CA GLN A 468 18.58 -1.96 31.35
C GLN A 468 19.48 -2.06 30.11
N VAL A 469 19.71 -3.25 29.54
CA VAL A 469 20.53 -3.42 28.33
C VAL A 469 19.87 -2.73 27.13
N TRP A 470 18.55 -2.91 26.96
CA TRP A 470 17.82 -2.23 25.90
C TRP A 470 17.73 -0.72 26.14
N LYS A 471 17.49 -0.28 27.38
CA LYS A 471 17.52 1.15 27.76
C LYS A 471 18.87 1.79 27.46
N ASP A 472 19.97 1.07 27.70
CA ASP A 472 21.30 1.52 27.32
C ASP A 472 21.47 1.65 25.81
N HIS A 473 20.94 0.73 24.99
CA HIS A 473 20.99 0.88 23.53
C HIS A 473 20.27 2.16 23.08
N VAL A 474 19.09 2.44 23.62
CA VAL A 474 18.32 3.67 23.32
C VAL A 474 19.14 4.92 23.69
N GLN A 475 19.69 4.98 24.90
CA GLN A 475 20.48 6.12 25.36
C GLN A 475 21.79 6.29 24.58
N GLN A 476 22.48 5.18 24.28
CA GLN A 476 23.74 5.23 23.55
C GLN A 476 23.50 5.60 22.09
N PHE A 477 22.42 5.15 21.45
CA PHE A 477 22.02 5.61 20.12
C PHE A 477 21.84 7.13 20.09
N ALA A 478 21.11 7.71 21.05
CA ALA A 478 20.97 9.16 21.16
C ALA A 478 22.34 9.85 21.31
N ALA A 479 23.20 9.33 22.19
CA ALA A 479 24.55 9.85 22.38
C ALA A 479 25.42 9.76 21.12
N ARG A 480 25.26 8.73 20.28
CA ARG A 480 25.99 8.58 19.02
C ARG A 480 25.47 9.55 17.96
N CYS A 481 24.15 9.71 17.84
CA CYS A 481 23.55 10.70 16.94
C CYS A 481 23.99 12.13 17.31
N ALA A 482 23.98 12.47 18.59
CA ALA A 482 24.48 13.75 19.09
C ALA A 482 25.97 13.96 18.75
N GLY A 483 26.80 12.94 18.96
CA GLY A 483 28.23 12.98 18.61
C GLY A 483 28.50 13.14 17.10
N LEU A 484 27.58 12.67 16.25
CA LEU A 484 27.65 12.83 14.80
C LEU A 484 27.02 14.14 14.29
N GLY A 485 26.38 14.92 15.18
CA GLY A 485 25.60 16.09 14.79
C GLY A 485 24.41 15.75 13.88
N LYS A 486 23.81 14.56 14.06
CA LYS A 486 22.69 14.06 13.26
C LYS A 486 21.43 13.93 14.09
N VAL A 487 20.27 14.19 13.47
CA VAL A 487 18.97 13.92 14.09
C VAL A 487 18.65 12.43 13.93
N GLY A 488 18.76 11.67 15.01
CA GLY A 488 18.38 10.26 15.07
C GLY A 488 16.94 10.07 15.54
N ARG A 489 16.22 9.09 14.98
CA ARG A 489 14.88 8.70 15.44
C ARG A 489 14.74 7.19 15.51
N ILE A 490 14.25 6.65 16.62
CA ILE A 490 13.91 5.23 16.72
C ILE A 490 12.48 5.07 16.19
N GLN A 491 12.36 4.32 15.09
CA GLN A 491 11.11 4.21 14.36
C GLN A 491 10.30 2.99 14.77
N ALA A 492 10.98 1.90 15.15
CA ALA A 492 10.31 0.67 15.54
C ALA A 492 11.20 -0.19 16.43
N ILE A 493 10.58 -1.13 17.12
CA ILE A 493 11.24 -2.04 18.06
C ILE A 493 10.89 -3.47 17.62
N PRO A 494 11.78 -4.19 16.91
CA PRO A 494 11.59 -5.60 16.68
C PRO A 494 11.55 -6.34 18.03
N TYR A 495 10.47 -7.06 18.28
CA TYR A 495 10.30 -7.86 19.49
C TYR A 495 10.26 -9.33 19.11
N VAL A 496 11.36 -10.04 19.39
CA VAL A 496 11.55 -11.43 18.98
C VAL A 496 11.58 -12.35 20.20
N GLN A 497 10.39 -12.62 20.75
CA GLN A 497 10.20 -13.51 21.89
C GLN A 497 8.84 -14.19 21.86
N GLY A 498 8.77 -15.38 22.48
CA GLY A 498 7.52 -16.08 22.74
C GLY A 498 7.72 -17.55 23.09
N GLU A 499 8.86 -18.14 22.71
CA GLU A 499 9.14 -19.56 22.91
C GLU A 499 9.18 -19.93 24.40
N ALA A 500 9.84 -19.12 25.23
CA ALA A 500 9.96 -19.39 26.67
C ALA A 500 8.60 -19.31 27.39
N ASP A 501 7.75 -18.37 26.97
CA ASP A 501 6.37 -18.23 27.46
C ASP A 501 5.41 -19.29 26.89
N SER A 502 5.85 -20.04 25.87
CA SER A 502 5.08 -21.10 25.22
C SER A 502 5.30 -22.47 25.86
N ALA A 503 6.04 -22.56 26.97
CA ALA A 503 6.34 -23.82 27.65
C ALA A 503 5.11 -24.53 28.24
N ALA A 504 4.03 -23.80 28.53
CA ALA A 504 2.77 -24.35 29.05
C ALA A 504 1.54 -23.62 28.46
N PRO A 505 0.37 -24.30 28.35
CA PRO A 505 -0.88 -23.67 27.94
C PRO A 505 -1.43 -22.73 29.03
N GLY A 506 -2.41 -21.90 28.66
CA GLY A 506 -3.13 -20.99 29.57
C GLY A 506 -2.50 -19.60 29.71
N ASN A 507 -1.48 -19.28 28.90
CA ASN A 507 -0.71 -18.04 29.03
C ASN A 507 -1.25 -16.87 28.17
N TYR A 508 -2.30 -17.08 27.37
CA TYR A 508 -2.81 -16.07 26.43
C TYR A 508 -3.04 -14.69 27.08
N ALA A 509 -3.86 -14.62 28.14
CA ALA A 509 -4.28 -13.35 28.72
C ALA A 509 -3.14 -12.64 29.46
N ALA A 510 -2.29 -13.39 30.17
CA ALA A 510 -1.14 -12.83 30.88
C ALA A 510 -0.10 -12.28 29.89
N TYR A 511 0.21 -13.05 28.83
CA TYR A 511 1.12 -12.63 27.78
C TYR A 511 0.59 -11.41 27.01
N TYR A 512 -0.67 -11.43 26.57
CA TYR A 512 -1.32 -10.32 25.86
C TYR A 512 -1.22 -9.01 26.66
N ASN A 513 -1.67 -9.02 27.93
CA ASN A 513 -1.71 -7.82 28.75
C ASN A 513 -0.30 -7.29 29.07
N ARG A 514 0.64 -8.20 29.34
CA ARG A 514 2.00 -7.82 29.68
C ARG A 514 2.76 -7.26 28.47
N LEU A 515 2.58 -7.85 27.28
CA LEU A 515 3.22 -7.35 26.07
C LEU A 515 2.64 -5.99 25.64
N LEU A 516 1.33 -5.78 25.84
CA LEU A 516 0.69 -4.47 25.65
C LEU A 516 1.30 -3.40 26.57
N ALA A 517 1.47 -3.71 27.86
CA ALA A 517 2.09 -2.80 28.81
C ALA A 517 3.56 -2.52 28.44
N PHE A 518 4.32 -3.57 28.10
CA PHE A 518 5.71 -3.42 27.72
C PHE A 518 5.91 -2.56 26.47
N GLN A 519 5.08 -2.71 25.44
CA GLN A 519 5.13 -1.84 24.27
C GLN A 519 4.89 -0.37 24.65
N ALA A 520 3.92 -0.10 25.53
CA ALA A 520 3.61 1.25 25.97
C ALA A 520 4.79 1.87 26.76
N ASP A 521 5.41 1.12 27.67
CA ASP A 521 6.58 1.57 28.44
C ASP A 521 7.79 1.84 27.52
N ALA A 522 8.04 0.95 26.56
CA ALA A 522 9.13 1.09 25.61
C ALA A 522 8.94 2.30 24.67
N GLU A 523 7.72 2.51 24.17
CA GLU A 523 7.37 3.69 23.37
C GLU A 523 7.58 4.97 24.18
N ALA A 524 7.04 5.05 25.40
CA ALA A 524 7.20 6.20 26.27
C ALA A 524 8.68 6.52 26.55
N TYR A 525 9.50 5.49 26.74
CA TYR A 525 10.93 5.66 26.95
C TYR A 525 11.64 6.22 25.71
N VAL A 526 11.35 5.69 24.52
CA VAL A 526 11.91 6.22 23.26
C VAL A 526 11.50 7.66 23.01
N GLN A 527 10.23 7.98 23.23
CA GLN A 527 9.69 9.33 23.09
C GLN A 527 10.40 10.31 24.03
N ALA A 528 10.66 9.90 25.28
CA ALA A 528 11.34 10.72 26.27
C ALA A 528 12.85 10.87 26.04
N GLN A 529 13.53 9.85 25.50
CA GLN A 529 15.00 9.82 25.42
C GLN A 529 15.57 10.21 24.05
N VAL A 530 14.81 9.99 22.96
CA VAL A 530 15.35 10.09 21.59
C VAL A 530 14.44 10.90 20.67
N ASN A 531 13.19 10.48 20.50
CA ASN A 531 12.33 11.06 19.46
C ASN A 531 11.80 12.46 19.84
N LEU A 532 11.65 12.71 21.14
CA LEU A 532 11.21 13.99 21.72
C LEU A 532 9.87 14.48 21.14
N ASP A 533 8.97 13.55 20.82
CA ASP A 533 7.59 13.79 20.42
C ASP A 533 6.69 12.61 20.78
N THR A 534 5.40 12.70 20.46
CA THR A 534 4.37 11.70 20.81
C THR A 534 4.03 10.73 19.68
N ARG A 535 4.87 10.65 18.64
CA ARG A 535 4.62 9.76 17.49
C ARG A 535 4.83 8.31 17.87
N ARG A 536 4.12 7.43 17.18
CA ARG A 536 4.11 5.99 17.50
C ARG A 536 5.45 5.35 17.22
N VAL A 537 5.86 4.46 18.12
CA VAL A 537 7.04 3.60 18.00
C VAL A 537 6.55 2.16 18.18
N PRO A 538 6.03 1.54 17.11
CA PRO A 538 5.42 0.23 17.23
C PRO A 538 6.44 -0.86 17.48
N PHE A 539 5.97 -1.93 18.13
CA PHE A 539 6.67 -3.21 18.09
C PHE A 539 6.45 -3.86 16.73
N ILE A 540 7.51 -4.36 16.11
CA ILE A 540 7.42 -5.26 14.94
C ILE A 540 7.56 -6.68 15.47
N LEU A 541 6.46 -7.41 15.42
CA LEU A 541 6.38 -8.80 15.84
C LEU A 541 6.67 -9.74 14.68
N TYR A 542 7.05 -10.95 15.06
CA TYR A 542 6.94 -12.17 14.29
C TYR A 542 6.00 -13.10 15.06
N GLN A 543 5.63 -14.24 14.47
CA GLN A 543 5.04 -15.32 15.26
C GLN A 543 6.06 -16.41 15.55
N THR A 544 6.19 -16.76 16.83
CA THR A 544 7.02 -17.89 17.28
C THR A 544 6.53 -19.19 16.64
N GLY A 545 7.48 -20.07 16.30
CA GLY A 545 7.17 -21.36 15.66
C GLY A 545 7.07 -22.54 16.62
N SER A 546 7.62 -22.43 17.83
CA SER A 546 7.74 -23.57 18.76
C SER A 546 6.54 -23.70 19.67
N SER A 547 6.23 -24.93 20.07
CA SER A 547 5.18 -25.27 21.05
C SER A 547 3.75 -24.86 20.68
N THR A 548 3.50 -24.41 19.44
CA THR A 548 2.17 -23.95 19.02
C THR A 548 1.11 -25.06 19.05
N ILE A 549 1.50 -26.33 18.94
CA ILE A 549 0.61 -27.49 19.08
C ILE A 549 0.30 -27.76 20.55
N THR A 550 1.31 -27.76 21.41
CA THR A 550 1.20 -28.20 22.81
C THR A 550 0.65 -27.12 23.74
N ASN A 551 0.78 -25.84 23.39
CA ASN A 551 0.29 -24.71 24.19
C ASN A 551 -1.05 -24.12 23.71
N ASP A 552 -1.77 -24.86 22.85
CA ASP A 552 -3.01 -24.41 22.22
C ASP A 552 -2.87 -23.14 21.35
N GLY A 553 -1.65 -22.73 20.99
CA GLY A 553 -1.37 -21.52 20.21
C GLY A 553 -1.53 -20.23 21.00
N ASP A 554 -1.47 -20.25 22.33
CA ASP A 554 -1.80 -19.09 23.16
C ASP A 554 -0.92 -17.87 22.90
N VAL A 555 0.40 -18.04 22.85
CA VAL A 555 1.34 -16.93 22.63
C VAL A 555 1.22 -16.37 21.21
N VAL A 556 1.17 -17.23 20.19
CA VAL A 556 1.03 -16.79 18.79
C VAL A 556 -0.32 -16.12 18.54
N GLN A 557 -1.39 -16.58 19.20
CA GLN A 557 -2.69 -15.95 19.15
C GLN A 557 -2.67 -14.57 19.83
N ALA A 558 -1.98 -14.42 20.96
CA ALA A 558 -1.83 -13.12 21.62
C ALA A 558 -1.04 -12.12 20.75
N GLN A 559 0.06 -12.56 20.12
CA GLN A 559 0.84 -11.76 19.17
C GLN A 559 -0.02 -11.27 17.99
N LEU A 560 -0.80 -12.17 17.39
CA LEU A 560 -1.72 -11.82 16.31
C LEU A 560 -2.81 -10.85 16.77
N GLN A 561 -3.44 -11.13 17.92
CA GLN A 561 -4.54 -10.32 18.42
C GLN A 561 -4.10 -8.90 18.77
N LEU A 562 -2.90 -8.71 19.35
CA LEU A 562 -2.35 -7.37 19.59
C LEU A 562 -2.18 -6.56 18.30
N CYS A 563 -1.76 -7.20 17.20
CA CYS A 563 -1.66 -6.56 15.88
C CYS A 563 -3.03 -6.19 15.29
N ILE A 564 -4.08 -6.93 15.65
CA ILE A 564 -5.46 -6.64 15.21
C ILE A 564 -6.08 -5.51 16.05
N ASP A 565 -5.93 -5.57 17.37
CA ASP A 565 -6.58 -4.65 18.31
C ASP A 565 -5.86 -3.30 18.36
N TYR A 566 -4.54 -3.29 18.21
CA TYR A 566 -3.69 -2.10 18.31
C TYR A 566 -2.72 -1.98 17.12
N PRO A 567 -3.25 -1.84 15.88
CA PRO A 567 -2.44 -1.86 14.65
C PRO A 567 -1.51 -0.65 14.46
N ASP A 568 -1.61 0.38 15.31
CA ASP A 568 -0.68 1.52 15.37
C ASP A 568 0.47 1.31 16.39
N ARG A 569 0.36 0.28 17.25
CA ARG A 569 1.34 -0.09 18.29
C ARG A 569 2.05 -1.40 17.99
N PHE A 570 1.39 -2.30 17.26
CA PHE A 570 1.92 -3.61 16.91
C PHE A 570 1.79 -3.85 15.41
N ARG A 571 2.85 -4.38 14.84
CA ARG A 571 2.96 -4.78 13.43
C ARG A 571 3.35 -6.25 13.37
N LEU A 572 2.98 -6.96 12.31
CA LEU A 572 3.32 -8.37 12.16
C LEU A 572 4.06 -8.60 10.84
N ALA A 573 5.35 -8.91 10.94
CA ALA A 573 6.15 -9.24 9.76
C ALA A 573 5.76 -10.60 9.17
N GLY A 574 5.35 -11.55 10.02
CA GLY A 574 4.84 -12.86 9.63
C GLY A 574 5.30 -13.99 10.56
N PRO A 575 4.86 -15.23 10.30
CA PRO A 575 5.37 -16.41 10.97
C PRO A 575 6.74 -16.84 10.39
N ILE A 576 7.39 -17.79 11.08
CA ILE A 576 8.73 -18.28 10.73
C ILE A 576 8.79 -19.81 10.52
N TYR A 577 7.66 -20.50 10.37
CA TYR A 577 7.64 -21.97 10.23
C TYR A 577 8.26 -22.49 8.92
N GLN A 578 8.38 -21.63 7.91
CA GLN A 578 9.04 -21.92 6.63
C GLN A 578 10.57 -21.76 6.65
N MET A 579 11.10 -21.07 7.66
CA MET A 579 12.50 -20.65 7.63
C MET A 579 13.45 -21.80 7.99
N PRO A 580 14.64 -21.85 7.36
CA PRO A 580 15.65 -22.87 7.64
C PRO A 580 16.22 -22.71 9.05
N ARG A 581 16.34 -23.83 9.75
CA ARG A 581 16.72 -23.92 11.16
C ARG A 581 17.95 -24.80 11.35
N THR A 582 18.65 -24.59 12.47
CA THR A 582 19.77 -25.44 12.89
C THR A 582 19.35 -26.48 13.93
N ASP A 583 18.28 -26.19 14.68
CA ASP A 583 17.67 -27.09 15.64
C ASP A 583 16.14 -26.92 15.62
N GLY A 584 15.41 -27.56 16.53
CA GLY A 584 13.95 -27.48 16.58
C GLY A 584 13.36 -26.11 16.96
N THR A 585 14.18 -25.09 17.25
CA THR A 585 13.76 -23.78 17.76
C THR A 585 14.45 -22.61 17.05
N HIS A 586 15.75 -22.69 16.82
CA HIS A 586 16.57 -21.57 16.35
C HIS A 586 16.80 -21.63 14.83
N LEU A 587 16.77 -20.44 14.23
CA LEU A 587 17.00 -20.28 12.79
C LEU A 587 18.49 -20.51 12.46
N SER A 588 18.75 -20.92 11.22
CA SER A 588 20.10 -20.83 10.65
C SER A 588 20.46 -19.37 10.35
N ALA A 589 21.73 -19.08 10.07
CA ALA A 589 22.14 -17.74 9.64
C ALA A 589 21.33 -17.25 8.41
N ALA A 590 21.10 -18.13 7.43
CA ALA A 590 20.20 -17.84 6.31
C ALA A 590 18.76 -17.52 6.76
N GLY A 591 18.25 -18.26 7.75
CA GLY A 591 16.92 -18.03 8.31
C GLY A 591 16.80 -16.68 9.03
N TYR A 592 17.81 -16.28 9.81
CA TYR A 592 17.83 -14.95 10.46
C TYR A 592 17.89 -13.82 9.44
N ARG A 593 18.65 -13.99 8.35
CA ARG A 593 18.70 -13.01 7.26
C ARG A 593 17.34 -12.88 6.56
N TRP A 594 16.64 -14.00 6.32
CA TRP A 594 15.28 -14.03 5.77
C TRP A 594 14.26 -13.39 6.71
N MET A 595 14.36 -13.64 8.02
CA MET A 595 13.57 -12.93 9.04
C MET A 595 13.83 -11.43 9.01
N GLY A 596 15.10 -11.02 8.90
CA GLY A 596 15.50 -9.65 8.69
C GLY A 596 14.83 -9.04 7.45
N ARG A 597 14.81 -9.75 6.32
CA ARG A 597 14.11 -9.29 5.10
C ARG A 597 12.62 -8.99 5.33
N GLN A 598 11.92 -9.83 6.08
CA GLN A 598 10.52 -9.57 6.45
C GLN A 598 10.37 -8.34 7.36
N PHE A 599 11.25 -8.18 8.36
CA PHE A 599 11.24 -6.98 9.20
C PHE A 599 11.59 -5.71 8.42
N GLY A 600 12.55 -5.78 7.49
CA GLY A 600 12.97 -4.65 6.67
C GLY A 600 11.84 -4.16 5.76
N ARG A 601 11.05 -5.07 5.19
CA ARG A 601 9.83 -4.72 4.44
C ARG A 601 8.86 -3.93 5.31
N ASP A 602 8.57 -4.44 6.51
CA ASP A 602 7.58 -3.82 7.38
C ASP A 602 8.08 -2.50 8.02
N PHE A 603 9.38 -2.38 8.23
CA PHE A 603 10.05 -1.14 8.63
C PHE A 603 9.97 -0.08 7.52
N LYS A 604 10.26 -0.44 6.27
CA LYS A 604 10.15 0.47 5.13
C LYS A 604 8.70 0.93 4.90
N HIS A 605 7.74 0.01 4.98
CA HIS A 605 6.31 0.35 4.93
C HIS A 605 5.92 1.38 6.00
N LEU A 606 6.51 1.29 7.19
CA LEU A 606 6.27 2.23 8.29
C LEU A 606 6.91 3.60 8.04
N VAL A 607 8.22 3.61 7.72
CA VAL A 607 9.05 4.81 7.73
C VAL A 607 8.97 5.61 6.42
N VAL A 608 8.91 4.91 5.29
CA VAL A 608 8.90 5.50 3.95
C VAL A 608 7.48 5.62 3.42
N ASP A 609 6.76 4.50 3.33
CA ASP A 609 5.44 4.51 2.68
C ASP A 609 4.32 4.99 3.59
N ARG A 610 4.56 4.97 4.90
CA ARG A 610 3.59 5.35 5.95
C ARG A 610 2.28 4.57 5.81
N VAL A 611 2.39 3.25 5.71
CA VAL A 611 1.25 2.33 5.63
C VAL A 611 1.24 1.31 6.78
N ARG A 612 0.06 0.78 7.07
CA ARG A 612 -0.15 -0.31 8.03
C ARG A 612 0.60 -1.57 7.59
N SER A 613 0.91 -2.43 8.56
CA SER A 613 1.48 -3.75 8.30
C SER A 613 0.55 -4.56 7.40
N GLN A 614 1.11 -5.31 6.45
CA GLN A 614 0.34 -5.93 5.36
C GLN A 614 0.22 -7.46 5.49
N PHE A 615 0.29 -8.00 6.71
CA PHE A 615 0.14 -9.45 6.93
C PHE A 615 -1.24 -9.98 6.49
N ILE A 616 -1.34 -11.28 6.21
CA ILE A 616 -2.60 -11.93 5.88
C ILE A 616 -3.43 -12.02 7.17
N ARG A 617 -4.47 -11.18 7.29
CA ARG A 617 -5.27 -11.09 8.50
C ARG A 617 -6.53 -11.96 8.37
N PRO A 618 -6.76 -12.95 9.23
CA PRO A 618 -8.02 -13.67 9.25
C PRO A 618 -9.12 -12.76 9.82
N VAL A 619 -10.27 -12.67 9.14
CA VAL A 619 -11.34 -11.70 9.44
C VAL A 619 -12.53 -12.36 10.12
N SER A 620 -12.98 -13.49 9.59
CA SER A 620 -14.16 -14.19 10.10
C SER A 620 -14.17 -15.65 9.65
N ALA A 621 -14.76 -16.52 10.47
CA ALA A 621 -15.12 -17.86 10.07
C ALA A 621 -16.63 -18.05 10.21
N THR A 622 -17.28 -18.59 9.17
CA THR A 622 -18.73 -18.82 9.16
C THR A 622 -19.05 -20.23 8.68
N ILE A 623 -20.19 -20.79 9.07
CA ILE A 623 -20.62 -22.12 8.63
C ILE A 623 -22.08 -22.13 8.15
N ARG A 624 -22.34 -22.86 7.05
CA ARG A 624 -23.67 -23.25 6.56
C ARG A 624 -23.64 -24.74 6.23
N GLY A 625 -24.50 -25.53 6.88
CA GLY A 625 -24.44 -26.99 6.80
C GLY A 625 -23.06 -27.53 7.22
N ALA A 626 -22.41 -28.30 6.34
CA ALA A 626 -21.07 -28.85 6.55
C ALA A 626 -19.93 -28.00 5.94
N VAL A 627 -20.20 -26.75 5.54
CA VAL A 627 -19.23 -25.89 4.84
C VAL A 627 -18.82 -24.73 5.72
N VAL A 628 -17.54 -24.66 6.08
CA VAL A 628 -16.93 -23.52 6.78
C VAL A 628 -16.23 -22.62 5.76
N LEU A 629 -16.48 -21.31 5.84
CA LEU A 629 -15.81 -20.27 5.06
C LEU A 629 -15.00 -19.38 5.99
N VAL A 630 -13.69 -19.29 5.74
CA VAL A 630 -12.76 -18.42 6.47
C VAL A 630 -12.34 -17.26 5.57
N ARG A 631 -12.73 -16.04 5.90
CA ARG A 631 -12.43 -14.83 5.13
C ARG A 631 -11.12 -14.21 5.61
N PHE A 632 -10.29 -13.76 4.67
CA PHE A 632 -9.03 -13.07 4.95
C PHE A 632 -8.98 -11.67 4.34
N ASP A 633 -8.25 -10.79 5.00
CA ASP A 633 -7.82 -9.50 4.49
C ASP A 633 -6.35 -9.62 4.11
N SER A 634 -6.08 -9.53 2.80
CA SER A 634 -4.76 -9.73 2.22
C SER A 634 -4.58 -8.83 1.00
N LEU A 635 -3.35 -8.34 0.82
CA LEU A 635 -3.01 -7.46 -0.29
C LEU A 635 -3.17 -8.18 -1.63
N TYR A 636 -2.54 -9.35 -1.74
CA TYR A 636 -2.67 -10.25 -2.88
C TYR A 636 -3.68 -11.37 -2.60
N PRO A 637 -4.23 -11.99 -3.66
CA PRO A 637 -5.00 -13.23 -3.53
C PRO A 637 -4.17 -14.33 -2.86
N LEU A 638 -4.86 -15.34 -2.32
CA LEU A 638 -4.29 -16.42 -1.55
C LEU A 638 -4.24 -17.72 -2.37
N ILE A 639 -3.29 -18.59 -2.02
CA ILE A 639 -3.17 -19.93 -2.58
C ILE A 639 -2.74 -20.92 -1.49
N LEU A 640 -3.13 -22.18 -1.66
CA LEU A 640 -2.55 -23.30 -0.91
C LEU A 640 -1.33 -23.81 -1.69
N ASP A 641 -0.14 -23.48 -1.19
CA ASP A 641 1.12 -23.83 -1.83
C ASP A 641 1.71 -25.09 -1.21
N HIS A 642 1.70 -26.18 -1.98
CA HIS A 642 2.29 -27.46 -1.61
C HIS A 642 3.65 -27.72 -2.29
N GLY A 643 4.14 -26.76 -3.08
CA GLY A 643 5.43 -26.84 -3.77
C GLY A 643 6.53 -26.09 -3.03
N ALA A 644 6.29 -24.83 -2.67
CA ALA A 644 7.26 -24.00 -1.96
C ALA A 644 7.23 -24.18 -0.43
N LEU A 645 6.15 -24.75 0.11
CA LEU A 645 5.98 -24.99 1.54
C LEU A 645 5.84 -26.49 1.81
N ALA A 646 6.40 -26.93 2.95
CA ALA A 646 6.24 -28.30 3.41
C ALA A 646 4.75 -28.66 3.52
N SER A 647 4.34 -29.76 2.88
CA SER A 647 2.96 -30.19 2.88
C SER A 647 2.50 -30.53 4.30
N THR A 648 1.47 -29.83 4.77
CA THR A 648 0.85 -30.03 6.08
C THR A 648 -0.54 -30.63 5.91
N LEU A 649 -0.94 -31.54 6.82
CA LEU A 649 -2.28 -32.14 6.80
C LEU A 649 -3.35 -31.05 6.73
N ASN A 650 -4.31 -31.20 5.80
CA ASN A 650 -5.37 -30.22 5.50
C ASN A 650 -4.84 -28.79 5.27
N SER A 651 -3.64 -28.66 4.70
CA SER A 651 -2.95 -27.38 4.51
C SER A 651 -2.71 -26.57 5.80
N GLY A 652 -2.74 -27.23 6.96
CA GLY A 652 -2.63 -26.62 8.27
C GLY A 652 -3.97 -26.27 8.93
N PHE A 653 -5.11 -26.50 8.28
CA PHE A 653 -6.44 -26.22 8.85
C PHE A 653 -6.99 -27.37 9.70
N GLN A 654 -7.64 -27.01 10.81
CA GLN A 654 -8.44 -27.92 11.64
C GLN A 654 -9.71 -27.21 12.10
N VAL A 655 -10.85 -27.91 12.05
CA VAL A 655 -12.11 -27.45 12.68
C VAL A 655 -12.36 -28.28 13.93
N ARG A 656 -12.71 -27.65 15.05
CA ARG A 656 -13.08 -28.31 16.29
C ARG A 656 -14.53 -28.00 16.67
N ALA A 657 -15.22 -29.00 17.22
CA ALA A 657 -16.55 -28.91 17.81
C ALA A 657 -16.46 -29.35 19.27
N ASP A 658 -16.80 -28.45 20.20
CA ASP A 658 -16.70 -28.68 21.65
C ASP A 658 -15.32 -29.22 22.06
N GLY A 659 -14.26 -28.65 21.46
CA GLY A 659 -12.87 -29.02 21.69
C GLY A 659 -12.37 -30.26 20.90
N SER A 660 -13.26 -31.05 20.31
CA SER A 660 -12.93 -32.26 19.55
C SER A 660 -12.71 -31.97 18.06
N ALA A 661 -11.73 -32.63 17.44
CA ALA A 661 -11.46 -32.47 16.01
C ALA A 661 -12.63 -32.97 15.15
N VAL A 662 -13.01 -32.18 14.16
CA VAL A 662 -13.99 -32.54 13.12
C VAL A 662 -13.23 -32.93 11.85
N ALA A 663 -13.64 -34.02 11.21
CA ALA A 663 -13.02 -34.48 9.98
C ALA A 663 -13.31 -33.52 8.80
N ILE A 664 -12.27 -33.24 8.02
CA ILE A 664 -12.28 -32.35 6.86
C ILE A 664 -12.15 -33.21 5.60
N ASN A 665 -13.05 -33.03 4.64
CA ASN A 665 -13.02 -33.67 3.33
C ASN A 665 -12.16 -32.88 2.33
N SER A 666 -12.27 -31.53 2.34
CA SER A 666 -11.53 -30.69 1.40
C SER A 666 -11.24 -29.29 1.98
N VAL A 667 -10.13 -28.71 1.55
CA VAL A 667 -9.76 -27.31 1.80
C VAL A 667 -9.35 -26.70 0.47
N ARG A 668 -9.91 -25.55 0.11
CA ARG A 668 -9.50 -24.78 -1.08
C ARG A 668 -9.68 -23.30 -0.87
N VAL A 669 -8.90 -22.49 -1.58
CA VAL A 669 -9.20 -21.06 -1.72
C VAL A 669 -10.38 -20.89 -2.70
N VAL A 670 -11.27 -19.95 -2.40
CA VAL A 670 -12.34 -19.47 -3.26
C VAL A 670 -12.32 -17.94 -3.25
N ASP A 671 -12.69 -17.33 -4.39
CA ASP A 671 -12.77 -15.88 -4.57
C ASP A 671 -11.44 -15.16 -4.24
N GLY A 672 -10.32 -15.87 -4.37
CA GLY A 672 -8.97 -15.41 -4.06
C GLY A 672 -8.67 -15.03 -2.61
N ARG A 673 -9.63 -14.96 -1.68
CA ARG A 673 -9.37 -14.51 -0.29
C ARG A 673 -10.28 -15.13 0.77
N THR A 674 -10.93 -16.23 0.41
CA THR A 674 -11.73 -17.01 1.32
C THR A 674 -11.24 -18.45 1.24
N VAL A 675 -11.00 -19.10 2.38
CA VAL A 675 -10.77 -20.54 2.40
C VAL A 675 -12.09 -21.23 2.68
N ARG A 676 -12.45 -22.15 1.79
CA ARG A 676 -13.59 -23.05 1.95
C ARG A 676 -13.11 -24.39 2.46
N ILE A 677 -13.67 -24.79 3.60
CA ILE A 677 -13.41 -26.07 4.26
C ILE A 677 -14.72 -26.87 4.24
N GLU A 678 -14.69 -28.05 3.62
CA GLU A 678 -15.84 -28.97 3.60
C GLU A 678 -15.62 -30.05 4.65
N LEU A 679 -16.54 -30.15 5.60
CA LEU A 679 -16.52 -31.13 6.67
C LEU A 679 -17.17 -32.44 6.22
N SER A 680 -16.80 -33.56 6.86
CA SER A 680 -17.38 -34.87 6.55
C SER A 680 -18.86 -35.00 6.93
N ALA A 681 -19.32 -34.19 7.89
CA ALA A 681 -20.70 -34.11 8.33
C ALA A 681 -21.01 -32.71 8.87
N THR A 682 -22.30 -32.33 8.83
CA THR A 682 -22.79 -31.11 9.46
C THR A 682 -22.62 -31.22 10.98
N PRO A 683 -21.86 -30.32 11.65
CA PRO A 683 -21.75 -30.33 13.09
C PRO A 683 -23.10 -30.02 13.75
N SER A 684 -23.35 -30.58 14.95
CA SER A 684 -24.56 -30.29 15.73
C SER A 684 -24.82 -28.79 15.85
N GLY A 685 -26.08 -28.37 15.74
CA GLY A 685 -26.46 -26.95 15.83
C GLY A 685 -26.06 -26.27 17.14
N SER A 686 -25.94 -27.03 18.24
CA SER A 686 -25.54 -26.53 19.56
C SER A 686 -24.03 -26.52 19.82
N ALA A 687 -23.22 -27.17 18.97
CA ALA A 687 -21.79 -27.32 19.22
C ALA A 687 -21.05 -25.99 19.04
N ALA A 688 -20.16 -25.68 19.99
CA ALA A 688 -19.24 -24.56 19.91
C ALA A 688 -18.12 -24.88 18.92
N LEU A 689 -18.06 -24.10 17.83
CA LEU A 689 -17.11 -24.35 16.75
C LEU A 689 -15.93 -23.38 16.78
N GLN A 690 -14.76 -23.91 16.47
CA GLN A 690 -13.53 -23.15 16.26
C GLN A 690 -12.82 -23.63 15.00
N VAL A 691 -12.32 -22.71 14.19
CA VAL A 691 -11.34 -23.01 13.14
C VAL A 691 -9.95 -22.63 13.64
N ARG A 692 -8.97 -23.45 13.29
CA ARG A 692 -7.56 -23.32 13.67
C ARG A 692 -6.70 -23.47 12.44
N TYR A 693 -5.61 -22.72 12.38
CA TYR A 693 -4.66 -22.76 11.28
C TYR A 693 -3.23 -22.78 11.82
N ALA A 694 -2.42 -23.73 11.35
CA ALA A 694 -1.04 -23.96 11.75
C ALA A 694 -0.84 -24.21 13.27
N LEU A 695 -1.86 -24.75 13.94
CA LEU A 695 -1.83 -25.03 15.39
C LEU A 695 -1.96 -26.52 15.75
N ASP A 696 -2.19 -27.39 14.78
CA ASP A 696 -2.55 -28.78 15.05
C ASP A 696 -1.63 -29.80 14.35
N ASN A 697 -0.96 -29.39 13.26
CA ASN A 697 -0.15 -30.29 12.44
C ASN A 697 1.15 -29.61 12.00
N LEU A 698 2.23 -30.40 11.92
CA LEU A 698 3.52 -29.99 11.38
C LEU A 698 3.72 -30.60 9.98
N GLY A 699 4.21 -29.79 9.05
CA GLY A 699 4.48 -30.18 7.67
C GLY A 699 5.60 -31.20 7.58
N THR A 700 5.47 -32.14 6.64
CA THR A 700 6.46 -33.21 6.45
C THR A 700 7.84 -32.62 6.12
N GLY A 701 8.87 -33.07 6.85
CA GLY A 701 10.26 -32.61 6.67
C GLY A 701 10.63 -31.39 7.51
N LEU A 702 9.67 -30.71 8.14
CA LEU A 702 9.97 -29.66 9.11
C LEU A 702 10.36 -30.28 10.45
N SER A 703 11.34 -29.67 11.12
CA SER A 703 11.77 -30.02 12.47
C SER A 703 11.57 -28.81 13.37
N ILE A 704 10.35 -28.65 13.88
CA ILE A 704 9.99 -27.57 14.82
C ILE A 704 9.44 -28.20 16.09
N ASN A 705 10.08 -27.92 17.22
CA ASN A 705 9.74 -28.51 18.51
C ASN A 705 8.29 -28.19 18.86
N ASN A 706 7.42 -29.21 18.83
CA ASN A 706 5.99 -29.08 19.11
C ASN A 706 5.29 -27.97 18.30
N GLY A 707 5.85 -27.61 17.15
CA GLY A 707 5.38 -26.52 16.30
C GLY A 707 4.39 -27.01 15.25
N GLY A 708 3.54 -26.11 14.78
CA GLY A 708 2.64 -26.33 13.66
C GLY A 708 3.05 -25.51 12.43
N SER A 709 2.51 -25.85 11.27
CA SER A 709 2.74 -25.12 10.02
C SER A 709 1.49 -25.13 9.15
N GLY A 710 1.52 -24.40 8.03
CA GLY A 710 0.45 -24.44 7.05
C GLY A 710 0.95 -24.06 5.66
N ASN A 711 0.05 -24.17 4.69
CA ASN A 711 0.34 -23.99 3.26
C ASN A 711 -0.32 -22.74 2.65
N LEU A 712 -1.06 -21.95 3.43
CA LEU A 712 -1.72 -20.74 2.95
C LEU A 712 -0.75 -19.56 2.92
N ARG A 713 -0.60 -18.98 1.73
CA ARG A 713 0.19 -17.77 1.47
C ARG A 713 -0.52 -16.85 0.50
N ASP A 714 0.00 -15.64 0.33
CA ASP A 714 -0.42 -14.73 -0.73
C ASP A 714 0.33 -14.98 -2.05
N LEU A 715 -0.15 -14.41 -3.14
CA LEU A 715 0.43 -14.50 -4.48
C LEU A 715 1.52 -13.45 -4.76
N ASP A 716 2.13 -12.85 -3.72
CA ASP A 716 3.23 -11.92 -3.94
C ASP A 716 4.38 -12.66 -4.67
N PRO A 717 4.74 -12.24 -5.90
CA PRO A 717 5.71 -12.96 -6.72
C PRO A 717 7.15 -12.62 -6.34
N GLU A 718 7.38 -11.78 -5.32
CA GLU A 718 8.73 -11.37 -4.94
C GLU A 718 9.59 -12.59 -4.56
N VAL A 719 10.77 -12.64 -5.16
CA VAL A 719 11.86 -13.56 -4.81
C VAL A 719 13.08 -12.71 -4.50
N TRP A 720 13.70 -13.00 -3.37
CA TRP A 720 14.95 -12.38 -2.96
C TRP A 720 16.09 -13.36 -3.15
N THR A 721 16.99 -13.07 -4.08
CA THR A 721 18.14 -13.93 -4.39
C THR A 721 19.39 -13.43 -3.67
N VAL A 722 19.98 -14.29 -2.84
CA VAL A 722 21.23 -13.99 -2.12
C VAL A 722 22.16 -15.18 -2.16
N GLY A 723 23.40 -14.94 -2.59
CA GLY A 723 24.41 -16.01 -2.66
C GLY A 723 23.99 -17.16 -3.59
N GLY A 724 23.19 -16.86 -4.62
CA GLY A 724 22.63 -17.86 -5.55
C GLY A 724 21.46 -18.68 -4.99
N VAL A 725 20.95 -18.33 -3.80
CA VAL A 725 19.77 -18.97 -3.20
C VAL A 725 18.58 -18.03 -3.30
N ASP A 726 17.48 -18.55 -3.81
CA ASP A 726 16.20 -17.85 -3.93
C ASP A 726 15.37 -18.04 -2.66
N TYR A 727 15.00 -16.91 -2.04
CA TYR A 727 14.07 -16.86 -0.91
C TYR A 727 12.75 -16.27 -1.39
N PRO A 728 11.66 -17.03 -1.41
CA PRO A 728 10.37 -16.46 -1.75
C PRO A 728 9.92 -15.48 -0.65
N MET A 729 9.35 -14.35 -1.07
CA MET A 729 8.95 -13.27 -0.17
C MET A 729 7.43 -13.11 -0.04
N PHE A 730 6.67 -14.10 -0.52
CA PHE A 730 5.25 -14.19 -0.22
C PHE A 730 4.98 -14.11 1.27
N ARG A 731 3.84 -13.53 1.63
CA ARG A 731 3.38 -13.50 3.02
C ARG A 731 2.72 -14.82 3.33
N LEU A 732 3.07 -15.39 4.47
CA LEU A 732 2.41 -16.57 4.99
C LEU A 732 1.30 -16.18 5.96
N THR A 733 0.25 -16.99 6.00
CA THR A 733 -0.82 -16.79 6.98
C THR A 733 -0.27 -17.03 8.38
N PRO A 734 -0.50 -16.11 9.34
CA PRO A 734 -0.13 -16.31 10.73
C PRO A 734 -0.89 -17.49 11.34
N HIS A 735 -0.32 -18.14 12.36
CA HIS A 735 -1.04 -19.05 13.23
C HIS A 735 -2.27 -18.33 13.82
N PHE A 736 -3.44 -18.96 13.77
CA PHE A 736 -4.64 -18.40 14.39
C PHE A 736 -5.63 -19.47 14.83
N LYS A 737 -6.44 -19.13 15.81
CA LYS A 737 -7.69 -19.81 16.15
C LYS A 737 -8.81 -18.78 16.28
N MET A 738 -10.00 -19.09 15.78
CA MET A 738 -11.15 -18.19 15.92
C MET A 738 -12.48 -18.95 15.98
N PRO A 739 -13.48 -18.42 16.69
CA PRO A 739 -14.82 -19.00 16.71
C PRO A 739 -15.44 -19.00 15.31
N VAL A 740 -16.27 -20.00 15.02
CA VAL A 740 -17.03 -20.09 13.77
C VAL A 740 -18.48 -19.69 14.02
N THR A 741 -18.93 -18.64 13.35
CA THR A 741 -20.32 -18.16 13.45
C THR A 741 -21.24 -18.99 12.55
N ARG A 742 -22.32 -19.53 13.12
CA ARG A 742 -23.37 -20.20 12.34
C ARG A 742 -24.23 -19.18 11.64
N LEU A 743 -24.44 -19.34 10.34
CA LEU A 743 -25.36 -18.53 9.55
C LEU A 743 -26.62 -19.33 9.25
N ALA A 744 -27.77 -18.67 9.36
CA ALA A 744 -29.09 -19.24 9.08
C ALA A 744 -29.25 -19.65 7.62
#